data_AF-A0A2N1HR12-F1
#
_entry.id   AF-A0A2N1HR12-F1
#
_cell.length_a   1.000
_cell.length_b   1.000
_cell.length_c   1.000
_cell.angle_alpha   90.00
_cell.angle_beta   90.00
_cell.angle_gamma   90.00
#
_symmetry.space_group_name_H-M   'P 1'
#
loop_
_entity.id
_entity.type
_entity.pdbx_description
1 polymer ?
#
loop_
_entity_poly.entity_id
_entity_poly.type
_entity_poly.pdbx_seq_one_letter_code
_entity_poly.pdbx_strand_id
1 'polypeptide(L)'
;MEFIIITGLVVFIIIYKLVSTSKSNKSEQQNIPTSRQNKSSNPVSYSATSDDDEEGLATFTIRTSFGSEEEPSSNKSSGQWLNESHSIQINGRQIIRGFFYSGGVLESIDGYGTEPSLVDDKRAASKADNFDSANEVYTDESLGYWPKYATLSKRCRGVYLDWLASERNMPNMPIGYVFIYFYGFERRIIENKMNNIVSDSEFLSIFNEVARLNKVYWENRSFRNYASNFLELLFLMRPLLLESRVDEIPETHNSLAFKVKLAKAVNEQKAISALLAIEWLRNNDEYSLKMPARRCEVEFNKLFALKYTEKFGEGMIVKPNKTKLRLAYYAASSSIRAVELDLDDLPDPSILKSPIRKLIPLAESCTDELNAYSRYLGKAETSRDDIAALMLLPKELVNEKTSPVIESFKSWANSVIENNNSITSVKEFWAHTGLTVPKTISKKENELILNLASKADVGIAPDLRFHHAKLKVDSSIVLFTPSHGEYFEPTDAFNQTGLAIRLGSMVATIDGHIDDAEKLALEQLINHDDKISPTEKRSLHAYLKWRLNTPSTVAGLKVRIEKLKPNEVETIKKFIIGIALADGKVDTSEIKQIEKLYTNLGLDKASVSSDIHNITSTKTPLSNKQQKVEAGNTAFILDEAILAMHESDTTDAKSMLGCIFSAEEDEVEHIDPVSQTNAGGLDLAHLSLYQALCEKDKWERNEVYELCQKSKLMVDGAIETINDWAYEQVDAPVLDDDGDIYVDLEIVEELKE
;
A
#
# COMPACT_ATOMS: atom_id res chain seq x y z
N MET A 1 44.15 31.22 -41.22
CA MET A 1 43.25 30.07 -41.08
C MET A 1 43.88 28.71 -41.44
N GLU A 2 45.21 28.58 -41.61
CA GLU A 2 45.82 27.26 -41.90
C GLU A 2 46.89 26.78 -40.91
N PHE A 3 47.69 27.65 -40.29
CA PHE A 3 48.71 27.18 -39.32
C PHE A 3 48.19 26.90 -37.90
N ILE A 4 46.98 27.39 -37.55
CA ILE A 4 46.28 26.99 -36.32
C ILE A 4 45.60 25.61 -36.48
N ILE A 5 45.53 25.08 -37.71
CA ILE A 5 45.18 23.67 -37.97
C ILE A 5 46.27 22.75 -37.38
N ILE A 6 47.53 23.20 -37.33
CA ILE A 6 48.65 22.44 -36.74
C ILE A 6 48.52 22.35 -35.21
N THR A 7 47.98 23.38 -34.54
CA THR A 7 47.65 23.28 -33.10
C THR A 7 46.52 22.28 -32.81
N GLY A 8 45.65 21.99 -33.80
CA GLY A 8 44.70 20.87 -33.72
C GLY A 8 45.36 19.49 -33.88
N LEU A 9 46.48 19.41 -34.61
CA LEU A 9 47.27 18.18 -34.79
C LEU A 9 47.93 17.71 -33.48
N VAL A 10 47.94 18.53 -32.42
CA VAL A 10 48.31 18.10 -31.06
C VAL A 10 47.35 17.02 -30.50
N VAL A 11 46.09 16.99 -30.97
CA VAL A 11 45.13 15.89 -30.71
C VAL A 11 45.71 14.54 -31.16
N PHE A 12 46.51 14.52 -32.22
CA PHE A 12 47.16 13.32 -32.76
C PHE A 12 48.23 12.74 -31.80
N ILE A 13 48.83 13.57 -30.94
CA ILE A 13 49.81 13.11 -29.93
C ILE A 13 49.13 12.68 -28.63
N ILE A 14 47.89 13.12 -28.37
CA ILE A 14 47.09 12.52 -27.29
C ILE A 14 46.73 11.06 -27.65
N ILE A 15 46.51 10.76 -28.94
CA ILE A 15 46.38 9.39 -29.46
C ILE A 15 47.68 8.58 -29.30
N TYR A 16 48.86 9.21 -29.34
CA TYR A 16 50.13 8.54 -29.00
C TYR A 16 50.18 8.08 -27.53
N LYS A 17 49.46 8.75 -26.62
CA LYS A 17 49.33 8.34 -25.21
C LYS A 17 48.43 7.12 -25.02
N LEU A 18 47.57 6.82 -26.00
CA LEU A 18 46.75 5.61 -26.10
C LEU A 18 47.58 4.33 -26.39
N VAL A 19 48.89 4.49 -26.66
CA VAL A 19 49.81 3.39 -27.01
C VAL A 19 50.75 2.96 -25.86
N SER A 20 50.93 3.77 -24.81
CA SER A 20 52.08 3.56 -23.89
C SER A 20 51.82 2.75 -22.61
N THR A 21 50.61 2.25 -22.34
CA THR A 21 50.25 1.61 -21.06
C THR A 21 49.60 0.23 -21.16
N SER A 22 49.82 -0.51 -22.24
CA SER A 22 49.52 -1.95 -22.32
C SER A 22 50.78 -2.76 -22.69
N LYS A 23 51.27 -3.59 -21.76
CA LYS A 23 52.36 -4.56 -21.98
C LYS A 23 51.97 -5.95 -21.45
N SER A 24 51.57 -6.81 -22.38
CA SER A 24 51.91 -8.23 -22.54
C SER A 24 52.60 -8.98 -21.38
N ASN A 25 52.15 -10.22 -21.10
CA ASN A 25 52.98 -11.41 -21.37
C ASN A 25 52.25 -12.77 -21.44
N LYS A 26 52.91 -13.72 -22.15
CA LYS A 26 52.53 -15.10 -22.52
C LYS A 26 52.68 -16.09 -21.33
N SER A 27 52.34 -17.38 -21.36
CA SER A 27 52.05 -18.37 -22.44
C SER A 27 50.97 -19.40 -21.95
N GLU A 28 50.71 -20.63 -22.46
CA GLU A 28 51.35 -21.55 -23.43
C GLU A 28 50.29 -22.50 -24.09
N GLN A 29 50.68 -23.68 -24.61
CA GLN A 29 49.81 -24.66 -25.30
C GLN A 29 50.31 -26.12 -25.10
N GLN A 30 49.43 -27.09 -24.80
CA GLN A 30 49.65 -28.53 -25.06
C GLN A 30 48.34 -29.27 -25.43
N ASN A 31 48.44 -30.21 -26.38
CA ASN A 31 47.41 -31.14 -26.88
C ASN A 31 47.34 -32.41 -25.96
N ILE A 32 46.50 -33.46 -26.06
CA ILE A 32 45.89 -34.24 -27.18
C ILE A 32 44.56 -34.97 -26.67
N PRO A 33 43.92 -36.03 -27.26
CA PRO A 33 42.60 -35.92 -27.93
C PRO A 33 41.42 -36.88 -27.54
N THR A 34 40.22 -36.57 -28.07
CA THR A 34 39.11 -37.46 -28.56
C THR A 34 38.56 -38.66 -27.74
N SER A 35 37.23 -38.72 -27.53
CA SER A 35 36.27 -39.38 -28.47
C SER A 35 34.82 -39.58 -27.93
N ARG A 36 33.87 -39.85 -28.87
CA ARG A 36 32.51 -40.46 -28.71
C ARG A 36 31.24 -39.58 -28.45
N GLN A 37 30.73 -39.02 -29.55
CA GLN A 37 29.41 -39.30 -30.20
C GLN A 37 28.04 -39.28 -29.46
N ASN A 38 27.05 -38.72 -30.21
CA ASN A 38 25.58 -38.93 -30.22
C ASN A 38 24.72 -38.14 -29.19
N LYS A 39 23.53 -37.59 -29.51
CA LYS A 39 22.78 -37.42 -30.80
C LYS A 39 21.63 -36.39 -30.66
N SER A 40 20.97 -36.05 -31.78
CA SER A 40 19.74 -35.23 -31.94
C SER A 40 19.96 -33.70 -32.01
N SER A 41 20.12 -33.00 -33.14
CA SER A 41 19.53 -33.02 -34.51
C SER A 41 18.20 -32.26 -34.68
N ASN A 42 18.28 -31.02 -35.18
CA ASN A 42 17.28 -30.38 -36.04
C ASN A 42 17.98 -29.96 -37.36
N PRO A 43 17.31 -29.99 -38.52
CA PRO A 43 17.97 -29.82 -39.81
C PRO A 43 18.11 -28.36 -40.22
N VAL A 44 19.35 -27.88 -40.36
CA VAL A 44 19.62 -26.67 -41.18
C VAL A 44 19.80 -27.13 -42.63
N SER A 45 18.82 -26.83 -43.48
CA SER A 45 18.90 -27.12 -44.92
C SER A 45 19.66 -26.00 -45.63
N TYR A 46 20.92 -26.23 -45.94
CA TYR A 46 21.72 -25.35 -46.80
C TYR A 46 21.48 -25.70 -48.28
N SER A 47 20.93 -24.77 -49.05
CA SER A 47 20.89 -24.86 -50.52
C SER A 47 21.66 -23.69 -51.11
N ALA A 48 22.86 -23.94 -51.60
CA ALA A 48 23.59 -23.00 -52.45
C ALA A 48 23.30 -23.32 -53.92
N THR A 49 22.61 -22.42 -54.61
CA THR A 49 22.56 -22.40 -56.07
C THR A 49 23.67 -21.47 -56.56
N SER A 50 24.74 -22.04 -57.10
CA SER A 50 25.75 -21.30 -57.84
C SER A 50 25.32 -21.16 -59.29
N ASP A 51 24.89 -19.96 -59.67
CA ASP A 51 25.02 -19.49 -61.04
C ASP A 51 26.12 -18.41 -61.03
N ASP A 52 27.16 -18.62 -61.84
CA ASP A 52 28.25 -17.68 -62.03
C ASP A 52 27.77 -16.49 -62.89
N ASP A 53 28.01 -15.25 -62.45
CA ASP A 53 28.84 -14.27 -63.18
C ASP A 53 28.67 -12.82 -62.63
N GLU A 54 29.81 -12.23 -62.26
CA GLU A 54 30.13 -10.81 -62.03
C GLU A 54 29.38 -9.96 -60.95
N GLU A 55 30.13 -9.02 -60.37
CA GLU A 55 29.81 -8.08 -59.27
C GLU A 55 29.50 -8.67 -57.87
N GLY A 56 30.53 -8.65 -57.02
CA GLY A 56 30.51 -9.25 -55.67
C GLY A 56 29.69 -8.49 -54.63
N LEU A 57 28.38 -8.74 -54.58
CA LEU A 57 27.54 -8.53 -53.40
C LEU A 57 26.89 -9.85 -52.97
N ALA A 58 27.37 -10.42 -51.86
CA ALA A 58 26.75 -11.60 -51.26
C ALA A 58 25.41 -11.20 -50.63
N THR A 59 24.30 -11.51 -51.32
CA THR A 59 22.95 -11.31 -50.80
C THR A 59 22.64 -12.37 -49.74
N PHE A 60 22.85 -12.04 -48.47
CA PHE A 60 22.47 -12.89 -47.34
C PHE A 60 20.98 -12.74 -47.02
N THR A 61 20.15 -13.63 -47.57
CA THR A 61 18.74 -13.71 -47.18
C THR A 61 18.61 -14.41 -45.83
N ILE A 62 18.64 -13.64 -44.74
CA ILE A 62 18.33 -14.16 -43.39
C ILE A 62 16.81 -14.43 -43.33
N ARG A 63 16.42 -15.69 -43.51
CA ARG A 63 15.04 -16.14 -43.23
C ARG A 63 14.90 -16.44 -41.74
N THR A 64 14.44 -15.46 -40.97
CA THR A 64 13.91 -15.70 -39.62
C THR A 64 12.56 -16.41 -39.73
N SER A 65 12.48 -17.65 -39.26
CA SER A 65 11.26 -18.46 -39.33
C SER A 65 10.26 -18.08 -38.23
N PHE A 66 9.66 -16.90 -38.36
CA PHE A 66 8.45 -16.51 -37.63
C PHE A 66 7.29 -16.40 -38.63
N GLY A 67 6.52 -17.48 -38.74
CA GLY A 67 5.40 -17.60 -39.67
C GLY A 67 5.64 -18.62 -40.80
N SER A 68 4.58 -19.36 -41.15
CA SER A 68 4.49 -20.14 -42.38
C SER A 68 4.46 -19.21 -43.60
N GLU A 69 5.06 -19.62 -44.73
CA GLU A 69 4.92 -18.89 -45.99
C GLU A 69 3.42 -18.78 -46.37
N GLU A 70 2.97 -17.58 -46.75
CA GLU A 70 1.56 -17.33 -47.10
C GLU A 70 1.16 -18.19 -48.32
N GLU A 71 0.20 -19.12 -48.16
CA GLU A 71 -0.30 -19.92 -49.29
C GLU A 71 -0.78 -18.96 -50.41
N PRO A 72 -0.35 -19.14 -51.68
CA PRO A 72 -0.71 -18.22 -52.74
C PRO A 72 -2.20 -18.32 -53.09
N SER A 73 -2.92 -17.19 -53.03
CA SER A 73 -4.35 -17.18 -53.33
C SER A 73 -4.66 -17.00 -54.82
N SER A 74 -5.66 -17.75 -55.28
CA SER A 74 -6.33 -17.56 -56.58
C SER A 74 -7.35 -16.41 -56.56
N ASN A 75 -7.50 -15.72 -55.44
CA ASN A 75 -8.36 -14.56 -55.33
C ASN A 75 -7.64 -13.31 -55.87
N LYS A 76 -8.39 -12.50 -56.61
CA LYS A 76 -7.91 -11.29 -57.32
C LYS A 76 -8.88 -10.12 -57.15
N SER A 77 -9.92 -10.26 -56.33
CA SER A 77 -10.73 -9.12 -55.90
C SER A 77 -9.89 -8.20 -55.01
N SER A 78 -10.05 -6.89 -55.18
CA SER A 78 -9.50 -5.92 -54.24
C SER A 78 -10.16 -6.11 -52.86
N GLY A 79 -9.38 -6.03 -51.79
CA GLY A 79 -9.88 -6.08 -50.42
C GLY A 79 -10.74 -4.86 -50.11
N GLN A 80 -11.98 -5.09 -49.67
CA GLN A 80 -12.93 -4.04 -49.34
C GLN A 80 -13.34 -4.13 -47.87
N TRP A 81 -13.43 -2.97 -47.21
CA TRP A 81 -13.96 -2.87 -45.86
C TRP A 81 -15.48 -3.08 -45.88
N LEU A 82 -15.95 -4.06 -45.11
CA LEU A 82 -17.38 -4.30 -44.89
C LEU A 82 -17.83 -3.49 -43.68
N ASN A 83 -18.82 -2.60 -43.83
CA ASN A 83 -19.35 -1.86 -42.68
C ASN A 83 -20.26 -2.73 -41.81
N GLU A 84 -20.63 -2.24 -40.62
CA GLU A 84 -21.44 -2.94 -39.61
C GLU A 84 -22.60 -3.77 -40.17
N SER A 85 -23.40 -3.20 -41.08
CA SER A 85 -24.63 -3.80 -41.61
C SER A 85 -24.44 -4.72 -42.82
N HIS A 86 -23.20 -4.88 -43.32
CA HIS A 86 -22.94 -5.78 -44.43
C HIS A 86 -22.97 -7.25 -43.98
N SER A 87 -23.71 -8.07 -44.72
CA SER A 87 -23.73 -9.52 -44.57
C SER A 87 -23.10 -10.19 -45.81
N ILE A 88 -22.37 -11.28 -45.58
CA ILE A 88 -21.63 -12.02 -46.60
C ILE A 88 -21.55 -13.50 -46.23
N GLN A 89 -21.50 -14.39 -47.23
CA GLN A 89 -21.27 -15.81 -47.02
C GLN A 89 -19.81 -16.17 -47.32
N ILE A 90 -19.08 -16.74 -46.36
CA ILE A 90 -17.66 -17.12 -46.51
C ILE A 90 -17.46 -18.57 -46.07
N ASN A 91 -16.85 -19.40 -46.93
CA ASN A 91 -16.63 -20.85 -46.68
C ASN A 91 -17.87 -21.57 -46.08
N GLY A 92 -19.07 -21.25 -46.60
CA GLY A 92 -20.35 -21.82 -46.18
C GLY A 92 -21.02 -21.19 -44.94
N ARG A 93 -20.34 -20.29 -44.22
CA ARG A 93 -20.86 -19.59 -43.04
C ARG A 93 -21.53 -18.28 -43.43
N GLN A 94 -22.68 -17.97 -42.84
CA GLN A 94 -23.34 -16.68 -43.02
C GLN A 94 -22.84 -15.70 -41.96
N ILE A 95 -22.07 -14.70 -42.37
CA ILE A 95 -21.64 -13.61 -41.49
C ILE A 95 -22.66 -12.47 -41.67
N ILE A 96 -23.29 -12.04 -40.59
CA ILE A 96 -24.39 -11.06 -40.61
C ILE A 96 -23.97 -9.62 -40.25
N ARG A 97 -22.75 -9.43 -39.72
CA ARG A 97 -22.18 -8.13 -39.37
C ARG A 97 -20.80 -7.98 -40.03
N GLY A 98 -20.47 -6.80 -40.53
CA GLY A 98 -19.16 -6.52 -41.14
C GLY A 98 -18.06 -6.28 -40.11
N PHE A 99 -17.36 -5.14 -40.25
CA PHE A 99 -16.16 -4.73 -39.52
C PHE A 99 -14.88 -5.54 -39.80
N PHE A 100 -14.72 -5.99 -41.04
CA PHE A 100 -13.47 -6.60 -41.49
C PHE A 100 -13.25 -6.32 -42.99
N TYR A 101 -12.01 -6.47 -43.44
CA TYR A 101 -11.67 -6.42 -44.85
C TYR A 101 -11.93 -7.79 -45.49
N SER A 102 -12.63 -7.82 -46.62
CA SER A 102 -12.89 -9.05 -47.39
C SER A 102 -12.40 -8.91 -48.82
N GLY A 103 -11.72 -9.93 -49.35
CA GLY A 103 -11.22 -9.96 -50.73
C GLY A 103 -9.92 -10.74 -50.87
N GLY A 104 -9.30 -10.67 -52.05
CA GLY A 104 -8.10 -11.44 -52.39
C GLY A 104 -6.79 -10.68 -52.39
N VAL A 105 -6.83 -9.35 -52.51
CA VAL A 105 -5.64 -8.49 -52.70
C VAL A 105 -5.81 -7.21 -51.89
N LEU A 106 -5.04 -7.09 -50.81
CA LEU A 106 -4.86 -5.87 -50.02
C LEU A 106 -3.45 -5.88 -49.43
N GLU A 107 -2.62 -4.96 -49.88
CA GLU A 107 -1.23 -4.80 -49.40
C GLU A 107 -1.24 -4.28 -47.96
N SER A 108 -0.33 -4.77 -47.12
CA SER A 108 -0.10 -4.25 -45.78
C SER A 108 0.35 -2.78 -45.83
N ILE A 109 0.02 -1.98 -44.80
CA ILE A 109 0.34 -0.53 -44.78
C ILE A 109 1.86 -0.27 -44.86
N ASP A 110 2.68 -1.16 -44.32
CA ASP A 110 4.14 -1.08 -44.40
C ASP A 110 4.74 -1.55 -45.74
N GLY A 111 3.92 -2.10 -46.65
CA GLY A 111 4.31 -2.61 -47.97
C GLY A 111 4.88 -4.04 -47.97
N TYR A 112 4.93 -4.72 -46.83
CA TYR A 112 5.54 -6.06 -46.70
C TYR A 112 4.49 -7.19 -46.59
N GLY A 113 3.85 -7.48 -47.72
CA GLY A 113 2.99 -8.66 -47.90
C GLY A 113 1.49 -8.37 -47.78
N THR A 114 0.71 -9.40 -47.42
CA THR A 114 -0.75 -9.26 -47.29
C THR A 114 -1.11 -8.60 -45.95
N GLU A 115 -2.14 -7.75 -45.98
CA GLU A 115 -2.80 -7.18 -44.81
C GLU A 115 -3.24 -8.27 -43.80
N PRO A 116 -2.76 -8.23 -42.54
CA PRO A 116 -3.09 -9.23 -41.51
C PRO A 116 -4.59 -9.52 -41.33
N SER A 117 -5.44 -8.48 -41.42
CA SER A 117 -6.90 -8.57 -41.23
C SER A 117 -7.70 -9.01 -42.46
N LEU A 118 -7.07 -9.22 -43.63
CA LEU A 118 -7.79 -9.52 -44.87
C LEU A 118 -8.39 -10.93 -44.88
N VAL A 119 -9.72 -11.01 -44.88
CA VAL A 119 -10.48 -12.25 -45.00
C VAL A 119 -10.68 -12.63 -46.47
N ASP A 120 -9.91 -13.62 -46.92
CA ASP A 120 -9.99 -14.19 -48.25
C ASP A 120 -10.91 -15.42 -48.27
N ASP A 121 -12.00 -15.33 -49.04
CA ASP A 121 -13.03 -16.37 -49.17
C ASP A 121 -12.55 -17.61 -49.94
N LYS A 122 -11.51 -17.49 -50.77
CA LYS A 122 -10.95 -18.63 -51.51
C LYS A 122 -9.92 -19.43 -50.71
N ARG A 123 -9.50 -18.95 -49.54
CA ARG A 123 -8.62 -19.70 -48.62
C ARG A 123 -9.46 -20.78 -47.92
N ALA A 124 -9.24 -22.04 -48.27
CA ALA A 124 -10.06 -23.18 -47.82
C ALA A 124 -10.07 -23.38 -46.29
N ALA A 125 -11.20 -23.13 -45.64
CA ALA A 125 -11.38 -23.34 -44.20
C ALA A 125 -11.86 -24.77 -43.85
N SER A 126 -11.82 -25.15 -42.57
CA SER A 126 -12.57 -26.32 -42.08
C SER A 126 -14.08 -26.10 -42.21
N LYS A 127 -14.86 -27.18 -42.13
CA LYS A 127 -16.32 -27.08 -42.02
C LYS A 127 -16.69 -26.26 -40.77
N ALA A 128 -17.89 -25.68 -40.77
CA ALA A 128 -18.45 -25.05 -39.58
C ALA A 128 -18.50 -26.06 -38.43
N ASP A 129 -18.06 -25.63 -37.26
CA ASP A 129 -18.11 -26.39 -36.01
C ASP A 129 -18.94 -25.58 -35.00
N ASN A 130 -19.70 -26.24 -34.13
CA ASN A 130 -20.59 -25.54 -33.20
C ASN A 130 -19.81 -25.14 -31.94
N PHE A 131 -19.60 -23.83 -31.76
CA PHE A 131 -18.80 -23.27 -30.68
C PHE A 131 -19.42 -23.40 -29.27
N ASP A 132 -20.73 -23.61 -29.18
CA ASP A 132 -21.53 -23.47 -27.95
C ASP A 132 -21.27 -24.54 -26.86
N SER A 133 -20.28 -25.43 -27.01
CA SER A 133 -20.03 -26.52 -26.05
C SER A 133 -18.58 -27.05 -25.97
N ALA A 134 -17.59 -26.36 -26.55
CA ALA A 134 -16.19 -26.80 -26.43
C ALA A 134 -15.50 -26.10 -25.26
N ASN A 135 -15.00 -26.88 -24.28
CA ASN A 135 -14.20 -26.34 -23.18
C ASN A 135 -12.84 -25.76 -23.64
N GLU A 136 -12.38 -26.14 -24.85
CA GLU A 136 -11.14 -25.64 -25.46
C GLU A 136 -11.41 -25.24 -26.92
N VAL A 137 -11.18 -23.97 -27.25
CA VAL A 137 -11.24 -23.48 -28.63
C VAL A 137 -9.93 -23.84 -29.34
N TYR A 138 -10.03 -24.40 -30.55
CA TYR A 138 -8.85 -24.91 -31.25
C TYR A 138 -7.86 -23.81 -31.65
N THR A 139 -6.58 -24.08 -31.37
CA THR A 139 -5.40 -23.30 -31.79
C THR A 139 -4.32 -24.24 -32.35
N ASP A 140 -3.39 -23.67 -33.11
CA ASP A 140 -2.14 -24.30 -33.53
C ASP A 140 -1.06 -23.22 -33.74
N GLU A 141 0.14 -23.62 -34.15
CA GLU A 141 1.30 -22.72 -34.36
C GLU A 141 1.03 -21.56 -35.36
N SER A 142 0.00 -21.66 -36.21
CA SER A 142 -0.36 -20.56 -37.12
C SER A 142 -1.02 -19.39 -36.41
N LEU A 143 -1.58 -19.60 -35.21
CA LEU A 143 -2.07 -18.55 -34.31
C LEU A 143 -0.94 -18.03 -33.40
N GLY A 144 0.19 -17.69 -34.00
CA GLY A 144 1.36 -17.15 -33.31
C GLY A 144 1.15 -15.72 -32.75
N TYR A 145 2.24 -15.11 -32.28
CA TYR A 145 2.20 -13.82 -31.57
C TYR A 145 1.60 -12.65 -32.37
N TRP A 146 1.87 -12.58 -33.68
CA TRP A 146 1.24 -11.65 -34.62
C TRP A 146 0.57 -12.43 -35.76
N PRO A 147 -0.66 -12.94 -35.53
CA PRO A 147 -1.30 -13.84 -36.46
C PRO A 147 -1.90 -13.07 -37.65
N LYS A 148 -1.82 -13.65 -38.85
CA LYS A 148 -2.47 -13.12 -40.06
C LYS A 148 -3.50 -14.11 -40.57
N TYR A 149 -4.66 -13.66 -41.06
CA TYR A 149 -5.64 -14.56 -41.67
C TYR A 149 -5.05 -15.39 -42.83
N ALA A 150 -4.13 -14.79 -43.60
CA ALA A 150 -3.46 -15.44 -44.73
C ALA A 150 -2.57 -16.64 -44.33
N THR A 151 -1.93 -16.59 -43.15
CA THR A 151 -1.02 -17.64 -42.64
C THR A 151 -1.71 -18.67 -41.75
N LEU A 152 -2.92 -18.37 -41.24
CA LEU A 152 -3.71 -19.31 -40.45
C LEU A 152 -3.89 -20.66 -41.15
N SER A 153 -3.81 -21.75 -40.39
CA SER A 153 -4.11 -23.09 -40.85
C SER A 153 -5.57 -23.20 -41.32
N LYS A 154 -5.87 -24.23 -42.11
CA LYS A 154 -7.24 -24.52 -42.54
C LYS A 154 -8.24 -24.59 -41.38
N ARG A 155 -7.83 -25.14 -40.22
CA ARG A 155 -8.71 -25.28 -39.05
C ARG A 155 -8.84 -23.96 -38.29
N CYS A 156 -7.74 -23.24 -38.08
CA CYS A 156 -7.77 -21.91 -37.45
C CYS A 156 -8.57 -20.89 -38.28
N ARG A 157 -8.51 -20.94 -39.62
CA ARG A 157 -9.40 -20.14 -40.48
C ARG A 157 -10.88 -20.49 -40.31
N GLY A 158 -11.21 -21.76 -40.10
CA GLY A 158 -12.58 -22.16 -39.79
C GLY A 158 -13.06 -21.58 -38.47
N VAL A 159 -12.25 -21.75 -37.41
CA VAL A 159 -12.50 -21.22 -36.06
C VAL A 159 -12.72 -19.71 -36.08
N TYR A 160 -11.87 -18.96 -36.77
CA TYR A 160 -12.02 -17.50 -36.92
C TYR A 160 -13.31 -17.11 -37.67
N LEU A 161 -13.66 -17.81 -38.76
CA LEU A 161 -14.87 -17.53 -39.52
C LEU A 161 -16.15 -17.89 -38.78
N ASP A 162 -16.15 -18.96 -37.98
CA ASP A 162 -17.26 -19.31 -37.09
C ASP A 162 -17.45 -18.23 -36.01
N TRP A 163 -16.37 -17.73 -35.41
CA TRP A 163 -16.44 -16.61 -34.48
C TRP A 163 -16.91 -15.31 -35.14
N LEU A 164 -16.47 -14.99 -36.37
CA LEU A 164 -16.99 -13.85 -37.13
C LEU A 164 -18.49 -13.98 -37.44
N ALA A 165 -18.99 -15.20 -37.64
CA ALA A 165 -20.41 -15.48 -37.87
C ALA A 165 -21.26 -15.46 -36.58
N SER A 166 -20.62 -15.47 -35.40
CA SER A 166 -21.29 -15.48 -34.10
C SER A 166 -21.52 -14.08 -33.52
N GLU A 167 -21.98 -14.03 -32.27
CA GLU A 167 -22.10 -12.79 -31.51
C GLU A 167 -20.76 -12.15 -31.10
N ARG A 168 -19.60 -12.76 -31.39
CA ARG A 168 -18.25 -12.21 -31.12
C ARG A 168 -18.06 -11.80 -29.65
N ASN A 169 -18.65 -12.57 -28.74
CA ASN A 169 -18.77 -12.28 -27.31
C ASN A 169 -18.30 -13.44 -26.39
N MET A 170 -17.69 -14.49 -26.95
CA MET A 170 -17.15 -15.62 -26.19
C MET A 170 -15.88 -15.19 -25.42
N PRO A 171 -15.89 -15.10 -24.08
CA PRO A 171 -14.75 -14.53 -23.32
C PRO A 171 -13.47 -15.35 -23.46
N ASN A 172 -13.60 -16.68 -23.56
CA ASN A 172 -12.49 -17.62 -23.66
C ASN A 172 -11.95 -17.78 -25.10
N MET A 173 -12.27 -16.86 -26.02
CA MET A 173 -11.74 -16.91 -27.38
C MET A 173 -10.22 -16.69 -27.37
N PRO A 174 -9.40 -17.57 -27.99
CA PRO A 174 -7.96 -17.38 -28.07
C PRO A 174 -7.62 -16.04 -28.73
N ILE A 175 -6.92 -15.17 -27.99
CA ILE A 175 -6.92 -13.73 -28.25
C ILE A 175 -6.36 -13.35 -29.63
N GLY A 176 -5.48 -14.18 -30.21
CA GLY A 176 -4.95 -13.99 -31.57
C GLY A 176 -6.05 -13.85 -32.63
N TYR A 177 -7.19 -14.54 -32.47
CA TYR A 177 -8.34 -14.40 -33.37
C TYR A 177 -9.00 -13.02 -33.24
N VAL A 178 -9.12 -12.51 -32.01
CA VAL A 178 -9.66 -11.17 -31.73
C VAL A 178 -8.71 -10.09 -32.28
N PHE A 179 -7.40 -10.31 -32.21
CA PHE A 179 -6.39 -9.43 -32.79
C PHE A 179 -6.51 -9.31 -34.32
N ILE A 180 -6.69 -10.41 -35.07
CA ILE A 180 -6.89 -10.35 -36.54
C ILE A 180 -8.05 -9.42 -36.93
N TYR A 181 -9.16 -9.50 -36.17
CA TYR A 181 -10.31 -8.61 -36.34
C TYR A 181 -9.99 -7.17 -35.94
N PHE A 182 -9.30 -6.98 -34.81
CA PHE A 182 -8.92 -5.67 -34.29
C PHE A 182 -7.99 -4.89 -35.23
N TYR A 183 -7.03 -5.56 -35.88
CA TYR A 183 -6.14 -4.98 -36.89
C TYR A 183 -6.91 -4.29 -38.03
N GLY A 184 -8.12 -4.78 -38.34
CA GLY A 184 -9.01 -4.17 -39.33
C GLY A 184 -9.49 -2.78 -38.93
N PHE A 185 -9.80 -2.55 -37.64
CA PHE A 185 -10.17 -1.22 -37.14
C PHE A 185 -8.99 -0.26 -37.17
N GLU A 186 -7.83 -0.72 -36.71
CA GLU A 186 -6.59 0.07 -36.73
C GLU A 186 -6.29 0.54 -38.14
N ARG A 187 -6.26 -0.40 -39.11
CA ARG A 187 -6.12 -0.07 -40.53
C ARG A 187 -7.16 0.94 -40.98
N ARG A 188 -8.46 0.65 -40.77
CA ARG A 188 -9.56 1.45 -41.29
C ARG A 188 -9.46 2.92 -40.87
N ILE A 189 -9.04 3.17 -39.63
CA ILE A 189 -8.88 4.52 -39.09
C ILE A 189 -7.55 5.16 -39.53
N ILE A 190 -6.43 4.43 -39.42
CA ILE A 190 -5.08 4.97 -39.61
C ILE A 190 -4.77 5.22 -41.09
N GLU A 191 -5.15 4.30 -41.99
CA GLU A 191 -5.02 4.44 -43.45
C GLU A 191 -5.79 5.67 -43.97
N ASN A 192 -6.91 5.98 -43.33
CA ASN A 192 -7.81 7.07 -43.72
C ASN A 192 -7.66 8.32 -42.84
N LYS A 193 -6.62 8.44 -41.99
CA LYS A 193 -6.53 9.52 -40.99
C LYS A 193 -6.55 10.95 -41.56
N MET A 194 -6.07 11.13 -42.79
CA MET A 194 -6.04 12.43 -43.50
C MET A 194 -7.20 12.62 -44.50
N ASN A 195 -8.04 11.60 -44.68
CA ASN A 195 -9.07 11.57 -45.71
C ASN A 195 -10.45 11.42 -45.04
N ASN A 196 -11.42 12.26 -45.40
CA ASN A 196 -12.79 12.23 -44.84
C ASN A 196 -13.64 11.03 -45.36
N ILE A 197 -13.02 9.85 -45.47
CA ILE A 197 -13.61 8.59 -45.96
C ILE A 197 -14.41 7.88 -44.85
N VAL A 198 -13.95 7.97 -43.59
CA VAL A 198 -14.65 7.40 -42.44
C VAL A 198 -15.64 8.43 -41.89
N SER A 199 -16.94 8.19 -42.09
CA SER A 199 -17.99 9.07 -41.57
C SER A 199 -18.04 9.06 -40.04
N ASP A 200 -18.64 10.08 -39.43
CA ASP A 200 -18.80 10.12 -37.96
C ASP A 200 -19.64 8.95 -37.43
N SER A 201 -20.64 8.49 -38.20
CA SER A 201 -21.43 7.31 -37.86
C SER A 201 -20.58 6.03 -37.86
N GLU A 202 -19.72 5.83 -38.87
CA GLU A 202 -18.81 4.70 -38.92
C GLU A 202 -17.76 4.76 -37.82
N PHE A 203 -17.21 5.95 -37.55
CA PHE A 203 -16.24 6.20 -36.49
C PHE A 203 -16.80 5.87 -35.11
N LEU A 204 -18.03 6.30 -34.81
CA LEU A 204 -18.74 5.97 -33.57
C LEU A 204 -19.04 4.47 -33.47
N SER A 205 -19.43 3.81 -34.56
CA SER A 205 -19.68 2.36 -34.54
C SER A 205 -18.39 1.55 -34.33
N ILE A 206 -17.26 1.99 -34.89
CA ILE A 206 -15.93 1.40 -34.61
C ILE A 206 -15.54 1.59 -33.14
N PHE A 207 -15.72 2.80 -32.59
CA PHE A 207 -15.48 3.08 -31.16
C PHE A 207 -16.34 2.16 -30.27
N ASN A 208 -17.64 2.02 -30.58
CA ASN A 208 -18.56 1.13 -29.85
C ASN A 208 -18.08 -0.31 -29.83
N GLU A 209 -17.68 -0.84 -30.99
CA GLU A 209 -17.25 -2.23 -31.13
C GLU A 209 -15.93 -2.47 -30.39
N VAL A 210 -14.95 -1.56 -30.48
CA VAL A 210 -13.69 -1.68 -29.71
C VAL A 210 -13.94 -1.59 -28.21
N ALA A 211 -14.79 -0.67 -27.74
CA ALA A 211 -15.16 -0.57 -26.33
C ALA A 211 -15.92 -1.82 -25.83
N ARG A 212 -16.75 -2.44 -26.68
CA ARG A 212 -17.40 -3.73 -26.38
C ARG A 212 -16.38 -4.86 -26.30
N LEU A 213 -15.46 -4.97 -27.26
CA LEU A 213 -14.41 -6.00 -27.24
C LEU A 213 -13.52 -5.86 -25.99
N ASN A 214 -13.12 -4.64 -25.63
CA ASN A 214 -12.31 -4.38 -24.43
C ASN A 214 -12.99 -4.90 -23.15
N LYS A 215 -14.32 -4.73 -23.03
CA LYS A 215 -15.13 -5.27 -21.92
C LYS A 215 -15.27 -6.80 -21.95
N VAL A 216 -15.41 -7.41 -23.14
CA VAL A 216 -15.52 -8.88 -23.29
C VAL A 216 -14.20 -9.60 -22.97
N TYR A 217 -13.07 -9.01 -23.38
CA TYR A 217 -11.74 -9.61 -23.27
C TYR A 217 -10.85 -8.91 -22.22
N TRP A 218 -11.47 -8.32 -21.20
CA TRP A 218 -10.83 -7.48 -20.17
C TRP A 218 -9.67 -8.17 -19.43
N GLU A 219 -9.81 -9.46 -19.18
CA GLU A 219 -8.79 -10.28 -18.51
C GLU A 219 -7.49 -10.41 -19.33
N ASN A 220 -7.56 -10.26 -20.66
CA ASN A 220 -6.35 -10.27 -21.48
C ASN A 220 -5.64 -8.91 -21.44
N ARG A 221 -4.65 -8.79 -20.56
CA ARG A 221 -3.82 -7.57 -20.38
C ARG A 221 -3.36 -6.94 -21.69
N SER A 222 -2.82 -7.72 -22.62
CA SER A 222 -2.28 -7.22 -23.88
C SER A 222 -3.37 -6.59 -24.74
N PHE A 223 -4.48 -7.29 -24.95
CA PHE A 223 -5.61 -6.77 -25.72
C PHE A 223 -6.27 -5.58 -25.03
N ARG A 224 -6.45 -5.62 -23.70
CA ARG A 224 -6.92 -4.50 -22.90
C ARG A 224 -6.09 -3.24 -23.16
N ASN A 225 -4.76 -3.34 -23.09
CA ASN A 225 -3.86 -2.22 -23.35
C ASN A 225 -3.98 -1.67 -24.78
N TYR A 226 -3.89 -2.53 -25.80
CA TYR A 226 -3.98 -2.09 -27.20
C TYR A 226 -5.33 -1.47 -27.55
N ALA A 227 -6.43 -2.09 -27.12
CA ALA A 227 -7.78 -1.60 -27.37
C ALA A 227 -8.05 -0.26 -26.66
N SER A 228 -7.60 -0.09 -25.40
CA SER A 228 -7.71 1.18 -24.68
C SER A 228 -6.89 2.29 -25.33
N ASN A 229 -5.63 2.02 -25.70
CA ASN A 229 -4.78 2.99 -26.39
C ASN A 229 -5.36 3.38 -27.78
N PHE A 230 -6.08 2.46 -28.43
CA PHE A 230 -6.80 2.78 -29.67
C PHE A 230 -8.05 3.64 -29.41
N LEU A 231 -8.82 3.39 -28.35
CA LEU A 231 -9.93 4.28 -27.94
C LEU A 231 -9.41 5.69 -27.58
N GLU A 232 -8.25 5.78 -26.94
CA GLU A 232 -7.53 7.03 -26.65
C GLU A 232 -7.13 7.76 -27.95
N LEU A 233 -6.55 7.05 -28.93
CA LEU A 233 -6.28 7.58 -30.27
C LEU A 233 -7.55 8.13 -30.94
N LEU A 234 -8.67 7.38 -30.90
CA LEU A 234 -9.94 7.82 -31.50
C LEU A 234 -10.45 9.10 -30.85
N PHE A 235 -10.38 9.20 -29.52
CA PHE A 235 -10.72 10.42 -28.78
C PHE A 235 -9.85 11.61 -29.19
N LEU A 236 -8.53 11.42 -29.29
CA LEU A 236 -7.62 12.49 -29.70
C LEU A 236 -7.81 12.91 -31.17
N MET A 237 -8.24 12.00 -32.05
CA MET A 237 -8.54 12.32 -33.46
C MET A 237 -9.85 13.08 -33.66
N ARG A 238 -10.90 12.81 -32.85
CA ARG A 238 -12.21 13.49 -32.95
C ARG A 238 -12.80 13.84 -31.58
N PRO A 239 -12.17 14.76 -30.81
CA PRO A 239 -12.57 15.02 -29.42
C PRO A 239 -14.00 15.55 -29.30
N LEU A 240 -14.45 16.42 -30.22
CA LEU A 240 -15.83 16.95 -30.21
C LEU A 240 -16.90 15.89 -30.47
N LEU A 241 -16.55 14.77 -31.13
CA LEU A 241 -17.47 13.66 -31.40
C LEU A 241 -17.61 12.70 -30.21
N LEU A 242 -16.61 12.69 -29.32
CA LEU A 242 -16.46 11.75 -28.21
C LEU A 242 -16.42 12.45 -26.82
N GLU A 243 -16.67 13.76 -26.75
CA GLU A 243 -16.63 14.55 -25.51
C GLU A 243 -17.55 14.00 -24.42
N SER A 244 -18.75 13.53 -24.78
CA SER A 244 -19.71 12.89 -23.86
C SER A 244 -19.40 11.43 -23.53
N ARG A 245 -18.27 10.89 -24.01
CA ARG A 245 -17.92 9.46 -23.96
C ARG A 245 -16.53 9.19 -23.39
N VAL A 246 -15.92 10.20 -22.77
CA VAL A 246 -14.61 10.08 -22.10
C VAL A 246 -14.63 8.97 -21.06
N ASP A 247 -15.71 8.86 -20.28
CA ASP A 247 -15.89 7.85 -19.23
C ASP A 247 -16.05 6.41 -19.76
N GLU A 248 -16.20 6.23 -21.08
CA GLU A 248 -16.22 4.90 -21.72
C GLU A 248 -14.82 4.43 -22.16
N ILE A 249 -13.82 5.32 -22.15
CA ILE A 249 -12.43 4.99 -22.42
C ILE A 249 -11.84 4.39 -21.14
N PRO A 250 -11.36 3.12 -21.14
CA PRO A 250 -10.88 2.51 -19.92
C PRO A 250 -9.65 3.25 -19.36
N GLU A 251 -9.57 3.33 -18.03
CA GLU A 251 -8.37 3.83 -17.37
C GLU A 251 -7.18 2.90 -17.69
N THR A 252 -6.16 3.47 -18.33
CA THR A 252 -4.84 2.87 -18.48
C THR A 252 -3.78 3.87 -18.06
N HIS A 253 -2.52 3.46 -18.16
CA HIS A 253 -1.37 4.36 -18.22
C HIS A 253 -1.39 5.09 -19.58
N ASN A 254 -2.41 5.96 -19.71
CA ASN A 254 -2.91 6.65 -20.92
C ASN A 254 -1.88 7.65 -21.45
N SER A 255 -0.79 7.12 -22.03
CA SER A 255 0.41 7.90 -22.32
C SER A 255 0.20 9.03 -23.34
N LEU A 256 -0.90 9.07 -24.09
CA LEU A 256 -1.18 10.12 -25.07
C LEU A 256 -2.09 11.20 -24.46
N ALA A 257 -3.23 10.82 -23.89
CA ALA A 257 -4.21 11.74 -23.31
C ALA A 257 -3.70 12.37 -22.02
N PHE A 258 -2.95 11.66 -21.16
CA PHE A 258 -2.24 12.28 -20.04
C PHE A 258 -1.28 13.37 -20.55
N LYS A 259 -0.48 13.08 -21.58
CA LYS A 259 0.44 14.08 -22.15
C LYS A 259 -0.31 15.29 -22.70
N VAL A 260 -1.46 15.10 -23.35
CA VAL A 260 -2.32 16.20 -23.85
C VAL A 260 -2.95 17.00 -22.70
N LYS A 261 -3.51 16.35 -21.67
CA LYS A 261 -4.04 17.00 -20.47
C LYS A 261 -2.97 17.86 -19.80
N LEU A 262 -1.79 17.29 -19.58
CA LEU A 262 -0.66 17.96 -18.94
C LEU A 262 -0.13 19.12 -19.81
N ALA A 263 0.04 18.90 -21.11
CA ALA A 263 0.49 19.93 -22.05
C ALA A 263 -0.49 21.11 -22.11
N LYS A 264 -1.80 20.86 -22.17
CA LYS A 264 -2.84 21.91 -22.12
C LYS A 264 -2.80 22.68 -20.80
N ALA A 265 -2.77 21.99 -19.66
CA ALA A 265 -2.71 22.63 -18.34
C ALA A 265 -1.47 23.53 -18.18
N VAL A 266 -0.30 23.06 -18.62
CA VAL A 266 0.96 23.83 -18.60
C VAL A 266 0.94 25.00 -19.59
N ASN A 267 0.42 24.80 -20.80
CA ASN A 267 0.31 25.86 -21.81
C ASN A 267 -0.62 27.01 -21.35
N GLU A 268 -1.73 26.66 -20.70
CA GLU A 268 -2.68 27.59 -20.07
C GLU A 268 -2.19 28.15 -18.72
N GLN A 269 -1.01 27.73 -18.23
CA GLN A 269 -0.42 28.10 -16.94
C GLN A 269 -1.33 27.81 -15.72
N LYS A 270 -2.20 26.81 -15.84
CA LYS A 270 -3.03 26.32 -14.74
C LYS A 270 -2.17 25.54 -13.73
N ALA A 271 -2.59 25.55 -12.47
CA ALA A 271 -2.04 24.66 -11.46
C ALA A 271 -2.34 23.20 -11.86
N ILE A 272 -1.33 22.33 -11.76
CA ILE A 272 -1.52 20.89 -11.94
C ILE A 272 -2.26 20.38 -10.69
N SER A 273 -3.43 19.76 -10.88
CA SER A 273 -4.22 19.22 -9.78
C SER A 273 -3.58 17.96 -9.19
N ALA A 274 -3.99 17.57 -7.98
CA ALA A 274 -3.56 16.31 -7.36
C ALA A 274 -3.79 15.08 -8.27
N LEU A 275 -4.96 15.01 -8.93
CA LEU A 275 -5.27 13.92 -9.87
C LEU A 275 -4.32 13.90 -11.07
N LEU A 276 -4.02 15.06 -11.68
CA LEU A 276 -3.08 15.14 -12.80
C LEU A 276 -1.62 14.90 -12.37
N ALA A 277 -1.28 15.18 -11.11
CA ALA A 277 0.00 14.82 -10.51
C ALA A 277 0.12 13.30 -10.26
N ILE A 278 -0.97 12.62 -9.87
CA ILE A 278 -1.04 11.15 -9.79
C ILE A 278 -0.92 10.54 -11.20
N GLU A 279 -1.65 11.06 -12.20
CA GLU A 279 -1.48 10.65 -13.61
C GLU A 279 -0.01 10.79 -14.05
N TRP A 280 0.67 11.88 -13.68
CA TRP A 280 2.08 12.08 -14.02
C TRP A 280 3.00 11.06 -13.33
N LEU A 281 2.77 10.76 -12.04
CA LEU A 281 3.49 9.71 -11.33
C LEU A 281 3.30 8.31 -11.97
N ARG A 282 2.13 8.04 -12.55
CA ARG A 282 1.83 6.76 -13.22
C ARG A 282 2.36 6.64 -14.66
N ASN A 283 2.81 7.75 -15.26
CA ASN A 283 3.17 7.85 -16.68
C ASN A 283 4.57 8.46 -16.90
N ASN A 284 5.52 8.21 -15.98
CA ASN A 284 6.90 8.67 -16.09
C ASN A 284 7.89 7.54 -15.79
N ASP A 285 9.10 7.64 -16.36
CA ASP A 285 10.13 6.60 -16.23
C ASP A 285 11.05 6.78 -15.01
N GLU A 286 10.90 7.84 -14.20
CA GLU A 286 11.73 8.03 -12.99
C GLU A 286 11.15 7.35 -11.74
N TYR A 287 9.90 6.87 -11.77
CA TYR A 287 9.24 6.30 -10.59
C TYR A 287 8.11 5.34 -10.96
N SER A 288 8.09 4.18 -10.30
CA SER A 288 6.95 3.26 -10.28
C SER A 288 6.32 3.24 -8.88
N LEU A 289 5.00 3.09 -8.82
CA LEU A 289 4.30 2.90 -7.54
C LEU A 289 4.69 1.53 -6.96
N LYS A 290 5.11 1.49 -5.68
CA LYS A 290 5.36 0.23 -4.95
C LYS A 290 4.03 -0.49 -4.61
N MET A 291 4.13 -1.73 -4.14
CA MET A 291 2.99 -2.59 -3.82
C MET A 291 1.91 -1.98 -2.92
N PRO A 292 2.22 -1.25 -1.82
CA PRO A 292 1.19 -0.63 -1.00
C PRO A 292 0.32 0.38 -1.73
N ALA A 293 0.92 1.21 -2.58
CA ALA A 293 0.20 2.18 -3.39
C ALA A 293 -0.64 1.55 -4.51
N ARG A 294 -0.24 0.37 -5.02
CA ARG A 294 -0.98 -0.38 -6.05
C ARG A 294 -2.17 -1.14 -5.48
N ARG A 295 -1.96 -1.91 -4.40
CA ARG A 295 -3.01 -2.71 -3.74
C ARG A 295 -4.09 -1.84 -3.09
N CYS A 296 -3.69 -0.66 -2.62
CA CYS A 296 -4.52 0.31 -1.93
C CYS A 296 -4.72 1.59 -2.76
N GLU A 297 -4.96 1.45 -4.07
CA GLU A 297 -5.00 2.56 -5.02
C GLU A 297 -6.00 3.67 -4.62
N VAL A 298 -7.17 3.29 -4.11
CA VAL A 298 -8.23 4.22 -3.70
C VAL A 298 -7.81 5.02 -2.48
N GLU A 299 -7.17 4.37 -1.51
CA GLU A 299 -6.65 4.95 -0.28
C GLU A 299 -5.42 5.83 -0.58
N PHE A 300 -4.52 5.36 -1.44
CA PHE A 300 -3.34 6.10 -1.92
C PHE A 300 -3.74 7.38 -2.64
N ASN A 301 -4.68 7.32 -3.60
CA ASN A 301 -5.14 8.48 -4.35
C ASN A 301 -5.73 9.56 -3.42
N LYS A 302 -6.48 9.15 -2.39
CA LYS A 302 -7.04 10.07 -1.36
C LYS A 302 -5.94 10.68 -0.49
N LEU A 303 -5.03 9.85 0.05
CA LEU A 303 -3.96 10.29 0.95
C LEU A 303 -2.98 11.23 0.24
N PHE A 304 -2.60 10.86 -1.00
CA PHE A 304 -1.78 11.69 -1.87
C PHE A 304 -2.45 13.03 -2.14
N ALA A 305 -3.75 13.07 -2.47
CA ALA A 305 -4.45 14.31 -2.73
C ALA A 305 -4.50 15.25 -1.50
N LEU A 306 -4.67 14.70 -0.29
CA LEU A 306 -4.64 15.48 0.95
C LEU A 306 -3.25 16.09 1.21
N LYS A 307 -2.20 15.27 1.24
CA LYS A 307 -0.82 15.76 1.45
C LYS A 307 -0.33 16.65 0.29
N TYR A 308 -0.82 16.43 -0.93
CA TYR A 308 -0.54 17.29 -2.09
C TYR A 308 -1.12 18.68 -1.89
N THR A 309 -2.37 18.77 -1.43
CA THR A 309 -3.05 20.05 -1.14
C THR A 309 -2.38 20.77 0.03
N GLU A 310 -1.94 20.05 1.06
CA GLU A 310 -1.16 20.63 2.16
C GLU A 310 0.18 21.23 1.67
N LYS A 311 0.89 20.53 0.77
CA LYS A 311 2.22 20.92 0.29
C LYS A 311 2.21 21.95 -0.85
N PHE A 312 1.18 21.96 -1.69
CA PHE A 312 1.12 22.76 -2.93
C PHE A 312 -0.14 23.63 -3.06
N GLY A 313 -1.07 23.60 -2.10
CA GLY A 313 -2.32 24.36 -2.15
C GLY A 313 -3.21 23.93 -3.31
N GLU A 314 -3.61 24.89 -4.16
CA GLU A 314 -4.39 24.62 -5.38
C GLU A 314 -3.61 23.80 -6.44
N GLY A 315 -2.28 23.70 -6.30
CA GLY A 315 -1.44 22.78 -7.06
C GLY A 315 -0.18 23.42 -7.62
N MET A 316 0.71 22.58 -8.18
CA MET A 316 2.01 23.06 -8.66
C MET A 316 1.87 23.79 -10.01
N ILE A 317 2.46 24.98 -10.11
CA ILE A 317 2.56 25.71 -11.38
C ILE A 317 3.85 25.29 -12.10
N VAL A 318 3.70 24.72 -13.30
CA VAL A 318 4.82 24.34 -14.18
C VAL A 318 4.83 25.27 -15.39
N LYS A 319 6.00 25.80 -15.75
CA LYS A 319 6.15 26.69 -16.91
C LYS A 319 6.31 25.87 -18.20
N PRO A 320 5.74 26.31 -19.34
CA PRO A 320 5.99 25.72 -20.65
C PRO A 320 7.48 25.57 -20.96
N ASN A 321 7.88 24.36 -21.35
CA ASN A 321 9.21 24.08 -21.87
C ASN A 321 9.27 24.28 -23.40
N LYS A 322 10.49 24.25 -23.96
CA LYS A 322 10.71 24.49 -25.40
C LYS A 322 10.48 23.26 -26.28
N THR A 323 10.54 22.05 -25.70
CA THR A 323 10.26 20.81 -26.43
C THR A 323 8.78 20.77 -26.76
N LYS A 324 8.44 20.45 -28.00
CA LYS A 324 7.06 20.32 -28.45
C LYS A 324 6.53 18.92 -28.23
N LEU A 325 5.24 18.82 -27.90
CA LEU A 325 4.57 17.55 -27.72
C LEU A 325 4.62 16.74 -29.02
N ARG A 326 5.07 15.49 -28.92
CA ARG A 326 4.97 14.51 -30.00
C ARG A 326 4.26 13.28 -29.48
N LEU A 327 3.16 12.94 -30.13
CA LEU A 327 2.36 11.77 -29.79
C LEU A 327 2.59 10.71 -30.86
N ALA A 328 3.02 9.53 -30.41
CA ALA A 328 3.25 8.37 -31.27
C ALA A 328 2.36 7.23 -30.76
N TYR A 329 1.35 6.86 -31.55
CA TYR A 329 0.52 5.69 -31.29
C TYR A 329 1.21 4.44 -31.83
N TYR A 330 1.31 3.39 -31.03
CA TYR A 330 1.87 2.09 -31.42
C TYR A 330 0.74 1.07 -31.58
N ALA A 331 0.54 0.61 -32.81
CA ALA A 331 -0.52 -0.31 -33.17
C ALA A 331 -0.28 -1.74 -32.67
N ALA A 332 -1.34 -2.53 -32.58
CA ALA A 332 -1.27 -3.97 -32.39
C ALA A 332 -0.94 -4.71 -33.69
N SER A 333 -1.41 -4.18 -34.83
CA SER A 333 -1.14 -4.76 -36.16
C SER A 333 0.31 -4.59 -36.55
N SER A 334 0.97 -5.69 -36.92
CA SER A 334 2.34 -5.67 -37.44
C SER A 334 2.48 -4.90 -38.77
N SER A 335 1.38 -4.65 -39.49
CA SER A 335 1.39 -3.85 -40.73
C SER A 335 1.50 -2.34 -40.47
N ILE A 336 1.37 -1.89 -39.22
CA ILE A 336 1.26 -0.48 -38.85
C ILE A 336 2.39 -0.12 -37.89
N ARG A 337 3.29 0.76 -38.33
CA ARG A 337 4.35 1.33 -37.50
C ARG A 337 3.78 2.41 -36.56
N ALA A 338 4.66 3.05 -35.78
CA ALA A 338 4.27 4.20 -34.97
C ALA A 338 3.56 5.28 -35.82
N VAL A 339 2.37 5.70 -35.40
CA VAL A 339 1.56 6.74 -36.05
C VAL A 339 1.74 8.03 -35.28
N GLU A 340 2.39 9.01 -35.90
CA GLU A 340 2.47 10.35 -35.34
C GLU A 340 1.11 11.08 -35.44
N LEU A 341 0.70 11.69 -34.33
CA LEU A 341 -0.39 12.66 -34.25
C LEU A 341 0.22 14.04 -34.05
N ASP A 342 -0.03 14.93 -35.01
CA ASP A 342 0.28 16.35 -34.91
C ASP A 342 -0.93 17.05 -34.29
N LEU A 343 -0.84 17.33 -32.99
CA LEU A 343 -1.76 18.25 -32.31
C LEU A 343 -1.12 19.64 -32.30
N ASP A 344 -1.90 20.67 -31.92
CA ASP A 344 -1.44 22.06 -31.83
C ASP A 344 -0.05 22.21 -31.17
N ASP A 345 0.65 23.34 -31.44
CA ASP A 345 2.04 23.66 -31.09
C ASP A 345 2.34 23.74 -29.55
N LEU A 346 1.98 22.70 -28.82
CA LEU A 346 1.95 22.54 -27.38
C LEU A 346 3.33 22.16 -26.82
N PRO A 347 3.65 22.57 -25.59
CA PRO A 347 4.85 22.08 -24.88
C PRO A 347 4.72 20.60 -24.52
N ASP A 348 5.84 19.90 -24.39
CA ASP A 348 5.91 18.56 -23.79
C ASP A 348 6.45 18.63 -22.34
N PRO A 349 5.60 18.92 -21.34
CA PRO A 349 6.03 18.90 -19.95
C PRO A 349 6.32 17.50 -19.41
N SER A 350 5.89 16.41 -20.07
CA SER A 350 6.00 15.06 -19.52
C SER A 350 7.45 14.61 -19.29
N ILE A 351 8.37 15.09 -20.13
CA ILE A 351 9.82 14.85 -20.04
C ILE A 351 10.51 15.56 -18.85
N LEU A 352 9.80 16.42 -18.12
CA LEU A 352 10.39 17.25 -17.07
C LEU A 352 10.60 16.45 -15.76
N LYS A 353 11.86 16.16 -15.46
CA LYS A 353 12.30 15.46 -14.25
C LYS A 353 12.12 16.27 -12.95
N SER A 354 12.22 17.60 -13.01
CA SER A 354 12.14 18.44 -11.80
C SER A 354 10.76 18.47 -11.11
N PRO A 355 9.63 18.52 -11.84
CA PRO A 355 8.31 18.30 -11.26
C PRO A 355 8.17 16.94 -10.57
N ILE A 356 8.48 15.84 -11.28
CA ILE A 356 8.38 14.46 -10.77
C ILE A 356 9.14 14.27 -9.45
N ARG A 357 10.38 14.76 -9.34
CA ARG A 357 11.19 14.66 -8.11
C ARG A 357 10.62 15.41 -6.89
N LYS A 358 9.60 16.27 -7.06
CA LYS A 358 8.85 16.87 -5.95
C LYS A 358 7.64 16.04 -5.52
N LEU A 359 7.15 15.17 -6.43
CA LEU A 359 6.03 14.25 -6.24
C LEU A 359 6.50 12.91 -5.66
N ILE A 360 7.67 12.40 -6.06
CA ILE A 360 8.23 11.12 -5.58
C ILE A 360 8.23 11.04 -4.03
N PRO A 361 8.80 11.99 -3.26
CA PRO A 361 8.80 11.89 -1.79
C PRO A 361 7.41 11.98 -1.16
N LEU A 362 6.41 12.48 -1.90
CA LEU A 362 5.03 12.52 -1.46
C LEU A 362 4.36 11.15 -1.68
N ALA A 363 4.63 10.50 -2.82
CA ALA A 363 4.18 9.16 -3.13
C ALA A 363 4.81 8.11 -2.19
N GLU A 364 6.11 8.24 -1.89
CA GLU A 364 6.82 7.40 -0.91
C GLU A 364 6.18 7.52 0.47
N SER A 365 6.03 8.72 1.05
CA SER A 365 5.33 8.91 2.33
C SER A 365 3.90 8.34 2.34
N CYS A 366 3.14 8.47 1.25
CA CYS A 366 1.80 7.84 1.16
C CYS A 366 1.87 6.32 1.09
N THR A 367 2.93 5.76 0.51
CA THR A 367 3.14 4.31 0.39
C THR A 367 3.51 3.73 1.75
N ASP A 368 4.46 4.36 2.45
CA ASP A 368 4.96 3.93 3.76
C ASP A 368 3.83 3.92 4.80
N GLU A 369 3.00 4.98 4.81
CA GLU A 369 1.82 5.09 5.68
C GLU A 369 0.69 4.10 5.35
N LEU A 370 0.69 3.51 4.15
CA LEU A 370 -0.27 2.46 3.73
C LEU A 370 0.32 1.06 3.80
N ASN A 371 1.60 0.89 4.16
CA ASN A 371 2.30 -0.39 4.13
C ASN A 371 1.63 -1.44 5.02
N ALA A 372 1.36 -1.11 6.28
CA ALA A 372 0.71 -2.05 7.22
C ALA A 372 -0.71 -2.45 6.76
N TYR A 373 -1.48 -1.52 6.20
CA TYR A 373 -2.80 -1.79 5.62
C TYR A 373 -2.70 -2.68 4.36
N SER A 374 -1.75 -2.42 3.48
CA SER A 374 -1.46 -3.26 2.31
C SER A 374 -1.05 -4.68 2.67
N ARG A 375 -0.21 -4.84 3.70
CA ARG A 375 0.18 -6.16 4.23
C ARG A 375 -1.00 -6.91 4.81
N TYR A 376 -1.94 -6.23 5.47
CA TYR A 376 -3.20 -6.85 5.93
C TYR A 376 -4.06 -7.33 4.75
N LEU A 377 -4.30 -6.49 3.74
CA LEU A 377 -5.04 -6.84 2.52
C LEU A 377 -4.32 -7.85 1.61
N GLY A 378 -3.04 -8.14 1.86
CA GLY A 378 -2.29 -9.19 1.15
C GLY A 378 -2.62 -10.60 1.62
N LYS A 379 -3.39 -10.77 2.70
CA LYS A 379 -3.69 -12.07 3.31
C LYS A 379 -5.01 -12.64 2.83
N ALA A 380 -5.08 -13.97 2.76
CA ALA A 380 -6.31 -14.68 2.47
C ALA A 380 -7.43 -14.34 3.47
N GLU A 381 -8.67 -14.31 2.98
CA GLU A 381 -9.89 -14.08 3.77
C GLU A 381 -9.99 -12.72 4.52
N THR A 382 -9.21 -11.70 4.12
CA THR A 382 -9.32 -10.33 4.67
C THR A 382 -10.19 -9.40 3.81
N SER A 383 -10.76 -8.37 4.43
CA SER A 383 -11.61 -7.35 3.80
C SER A 383 -11.14 -5.93 4.11
N ARG A 384 -11.45 -4.99 3.20
CA ARG A 384 -11.26 -3.54 3.43
C ARG A 384 -12.16 -2.99 4.53
N ASP A 385 -13.29 -3.64 4.78
CA ASP A 385 -14.28 -3.25 5.79
C ASP A 385 -13.99 -3.81 7.20
N ASP A 386 -12.98 -4.68 7.34
CA ASP A 386 -12.60 -5.24 8.64
C ASP A 386 -12.11 -4.14 9.58
N ILE A 387 -12.55 -4.17 10.84
CA ILE A 387 -12.12 -3.17 11.83
C ILE A 387 -10.60 -3.17 12.01
N ALA A 388 -9.96 -4.34 11.93
CA ALA A 388 -8.49 -4.44 11.92
C ALA A 388 -7.86 -3.69 10.73
N ALA A 389 -8.44 -3.77 9.52
CA ALA A 389 -8.00 -3.02 8.36
C ALA A 389 -8.19 -1.50 8.57
N LEU A 390 -9.39 -1.09 9.02
CA LEU A 390 -9.72 0.30 9.30
C LEU A 390 -8.81 0.94 10.36
N MET A 391 -8.30 0.16 11.32
CA MET A 391 -7.35 0.64 12.33
C MET A 391 -5.94 0.90 11.78
N LEU A 392 -5.56 0.25 10.67
CA LEU A 392 -4.26 0.41 10.02
C LEU A 392 -4.21 1.59 9.04
N LEU A 393 -5.36 2.17 8.69
CA LEU A 393 -5.43 3.34 7.80
C LEU A 393 -5.08 4.64 8.53
N PRO A 394 -4.43 5.62 7.87
CA PRO A 394 -4.21 6.96 8.42
C PRO A 394 -5.51 7.66 8.87
N LYS A 395 -5.42 8.51 9.90
CA LYS A 395 -6.53 9.28 10.50
C LYS A 395 -7.20 10.24 9.49
N GLU A 396 -6.43 10.67 8.49
CA GLU A 396 -6.83 11.48 7.34
C GLU A 396 -7.89 10.78 6.47
N LEU A 397 -7.80 9.45 6.38
CA LEU A 397 -8.72 8.61 5.62
C LEU A 397 -9.86 8.10 6.50
N VAL A 398 -9.54 7.62 7.71
CA VAL A 398 -10.47 6.89 8.59
C VAL A 398 -10.49 7.48 10.00
N ASN A 399 -11.61 8.11 10.33
CA ASN A 399 -11.99 8.68 11.63
C ASN A 399 -13.51 8.57 11.82
N GLU A 400 -14.07 9.12 12.91
CA GLU A 400 -15.49 9.01 13.22
C GLU A 400 -16.43 9.67 12.20
N LYS A 401 -15.93 10.59 11.37
CA LYS A 401 -16.72 11.31 10.35
C LYS A 401 -16.75 10.57 9.00
N THR A 402 -15.84 9.62 8.80
CA THR A 402 -15.65 8.92 7.51
C THR A 402 -15.97 7.43 7.58
N SER A 403 -16.10 6.84 8.78
CA SER A 403 -16.46 5.43 8.97
C SER A 403 -17.71 5.27 9.85
N PRO A 404 -18.83 4.74 9.33
CA PRO A 404 -20.03 4.44 10.12
C PRO A 404 -19.78 3.46 11.27
N VAL A 405 -18.75 2.62 11.14
CA VAL A 405 -18.35 1.65 12.16
C VAL A 405 -17.74 2.36 13.38
N ILE A 406 -16.89 3.35 13.12
CA ILE A 406 -16.28 4.18 14.17
C ILE A 406 -17.31 5.14 14.77
N GLU A 407 -18.24 5.67 13.96
CA GLU A 407 -19.38 6.47 14.44
C GLU A 407 -20.29 5.67 15.39
N SER A 408 -20.61 4.42 15.04
CA SER A 408 -21.39 3.50 15.88
C SER A 408 -20.67 3.20 17.20
N PHE A 409 -19.37 2.88 17.14
CA PHE A 409 -18.54 2.68 18.33
C PHE A 409 -18.48 3.95 19.21
N LYS A 410 -18.28 5.14 18.62
CA LYS A 410 -18.28 6.42 19.35
C LYS A 410 -19.62 6.68 20.03
N SER A 411 -20.72 6.34 19.36
CA SER A 411 -22.08 6.46 19.91
C SER A 411 -22.31 5.54 21.11
N TRP A 412 -21.84 4.29 21.05
CA TRP A 412 -21.84 3.39 22.21
C TRP A 412 -20.95 3.91 23.35
N ALA A 413 -19.73 4.34 23.03
CA ALA A 413 -18.79 4.85 24.03
C ALA A 413 -19.34 6.07 24.78
N ASN A 414 -19.98 7.02 24.06
CA ASN A 414 -20.67 8.16 24.66
C ASN A 414 -21.83 7.71 25.56
N SER A 415 -22.63 6.73 25.13
CA SER A 415 -23.70 6.14 25.96
C SER A 415 -23.16 5.50 27.24
N VAL A 416 -21.99 4.84 27.20
CA VAL A 416 -21.31 4.32 28.41
C VAL A 416 -20.84 5.46 29.33
N ILE A 417 -20.27 6.52 28.75
CA ILE A 417 -19.79 7.71 29.49
C ILE A 417 -20.94 8.39 30.24
N GLU A 418 -22.09 8.56 29.58
CA GLU A 418 -23.28 9.22 30.13
C GLU A 418 -24.09 8.33 31.09
N ASN A 419 -24.41 7.09 30.70
CA ASN A 419 -25.42 6.27 31.39
C ASN A 419 -24.82 5.25 32.37
N ASN A 420 -23.64 4.67 32.06
CA ASN A 420 -23.02 3.60 32.85
C ASN A 420 -21.93 4.12 33.80
N ASN A 421 -22.00 5.40 34.17
CA ASN A 421 -20.97 6.07 34.96
C ASN A 421 -19.56 5.84 34.37
N SER A 422 -19.46 5.85 33.04
CA SER A 422 -18.20 5.69 32.29
C SER A 422 -17.47 4.35 32.44
N ILE A 423 -18.07 3.33 33.09
CA ILE A 423 -17.46 2.01 33.31
C ILE A 423 -18.06 0.97 32.35
N THR A 424 -17.20 0.15 31.75
CA THR A 424 -17.57 -1.03 30.95
C THR A 424 -16.51 -2.13 31.11
N SER A 425 -16.57 -3.22 30.34
CA SER A 425 -15.60 -4.31 30.34
C SER A 425 -14.81 -4.38 29.03
N VAL A 426 -13.59 -4.92 29.06
CA VAL A 426 -12.81 -5.18 27.82
C VAL A 426 -13.60 -6.08 26.86
N LYS A 427 -14.36 -7.04 27.37
CA LYS A 427 -15.22 -7.93 26.56
C LYS A 427 -16.37 -7.19 25.86
N GLU A 428 -17.01 -6.23 26.51
CA GLU A 428 -18.08 -5.42 25.92
C GLU A 428 -17.51 -4.45 24.88
N PHE A 429 -16.38 -3.81 25.17
CA PHE A 429 -15.61 -3.03 24.19
C PHE A 429 -15.27 -3.88 22.96
N TRP A 430 -14.74 -5.09 23.18
CA TRP A 430 -14.31 -5.98 22.10
C TRP A 430 -15.47 -6.44 21.22
N ALA A 431 -16.70 -6.52 21.75
CA ALA A 431 -17.87 -6.88 20.94
C ALA A 431 -18.13 -5.89 19.78
N HIS A 432 -17.74 -4.61 19.95
CA HIS A 432 -17.83 -3.60 18.89
C HIS A 432 -16.71 -3.68 17.85
N THR A 433 -15.71 -4.54 18.05
CA THR A 433 -14.69 -4.85 17.02
C THR A 433 -15.18 -5.87 15.98
N GLY A 434 -16.33 -6.52 16.21
CA GLY A 434 -16.83 -7.62 15.36
C GLY A 434 -15.97 -8.89 15.36
N LEU A 435 -14.77 -8.86 15.96
CA LEU A 435 -13.84 -9.97 16.04
C LEU A 435 -14.22 -10.96 17.15
N THR A 436 -13.75 -12.19 17.03
CA THR A 436 -13.87 -13.18 18.11
C THR A 436 -13.12 -12.69 19.36
N VAL A 437 -13.72 -12.86 20.54
CA VAL A 437 -13.09 -12.42 21.80
C VAL A 437 -11.84 -13.27 22.06
N PRO A 438 -10.64 -12.66 22.20
CA PRO A 438 -9.40 -13.38 22.41
C PRO A 438 -9.38 -14.05 23.79
N LYS A 439 -8.58 -15.12 23.94
CA LYS A 439 -8.37 -15.77 25.25
C LYS A 439 -7.53 -14.92 26.21
N THR A 440 -6.66 -14.07 25.65
CA THR A 440 -5.73 -13.19 26.36
C THR A 440 -5.49 -11.95 25.53
N ILE A 441 -5.36 -10.77 26.14
CA ILE A 441 -4.95 -9.54 25.45
C ILE A 441 -3.43 -9.57 25.28
N SER A 442 -2.92 -9.72 24.06
CA SER A 442 -1.50 -9.54 23.73
C SER A 442 -1.21 -8.09 23.35
N LYS A 443 0.02 -7.79 22.90
CA LYS A 443 0.40 -6.47 22.40
C LYS A 443 -0.51 -6.01 21.25
N LYS A 444 -0.81 -6.92 20.30
CA LYS A 444 -1.62 -6.61 19.09
C LYS A 444 -3.07 -6.24 19.44
N GLU A 445 -3.72 -6.98 20.33
CA GLU A 445 -5.09 -6.67 20.76
C GLU A 445 -5.16 -5.39 21.59
N ASN A 446 -4.13 -5.10 22.38
CA ASN A 446 -4.05 -3.85 23.13
C ASN A 446 -3.86 -2.64 22.20
N GLU A 447 -3.02 -2.74 21.17
CA GLU A 447 -2.86 -1.72 20.13
C GLU A 447 -4.17 -1.49 19.35
N LEU A 448 -4.91 -2.55 19.01
CA LEU A 448 -6.22 -2.44 18.35
C LEU A 448 -7.24 -1.69 19.23
N ILE A 449 -7.30 -2.01 20.52
CA ILE A 449 -8.18 -1.33 21.49
C ILE A 449 -7.86 0.18 21.56
N LEU A 450 -6.56 0.52 21.69
CA LEU A 450 -6.12 1.91 21.79
C LEU A 450 -6.33 2.69 20.48
N ASN A 451 -6.10 2.07 19.33
CA ASN A 451 -6.31 2.69 18.02
C ASN A 451 -7.80 2.94 17.73
N LEU A 452 -8.69 2.01 18.08
CA LEU A 452 -10.14 2.17 17.89
C LEU A 452 -10.69 3.30 18.74
N ALA A 453 -10.27 3.37 20.01
CA ALA A 453 -10.69 4.45 20.90
C ALA A 453 -10.12 5.82 20.44
N SER A 454 -8.83 5.88 20.07
CA SER A 454 -8.19 7.08 19.52
C SER A 454 -8.91 7.60 18.27
N LYS A 455 -9.19 6.74 17.27
CA LYS A 455 -9.93 7.12 16.05
C LYS A 455 -11.38 7.55 16.30
N ALA A 456 -11.94 7.23 17.46
CA ALA A 456 -13.26 7.67 17.90
C ALA A 456 -13.23 8.92 18.80
N ASP A 457 -12.05 9.47 19.13
CA ASP A 457 -11.85 10.49 20.17
C ASP A 457 -12.37 10.07 21.56
N VAL A 458 -12.09 8.81 21.92
CA VAL A 458 -12.37 8.19 23.22
C VAL A 458 -11.04 7.82 23.88
N GLY A 459 -10.83 8.25 25.12
CA GLY A 459 -9.73 7.79 25.98
C GLY A 459 -10.14 6.58 26.81
N ILE A 460 -9.17 5.73 27.15
CA ILE A 460 -9.36 4.54 28.00
C ILE A 460 -8.49 4.66 29.25
N ALA A 461 -9.02 4.23 30.39
CA ALA A 461 -8.23 3.88 31.57
C ALA A 461 -8.50 2.41 31.99
N PRO A 462 -7.45 1.60 32.22
CA PRO A 462 -6.05 1.93 32.09
C PRO A 462 -5.62 1.98 30.62
N ASP A 463 -4.57 2.75 30.36
CA ASP A 463 -3.86 2.80 29.08
C ASP A 463 -2.45 2.28 29.39
N LEU A 464 -1.96 1.31 28.63
CA LEU A 464 -0.64 0.73 28.89
C LEU A 464 0.48 1.79 28.79
N ARG A 465 0.32 2.79 27.92
CA ARG A 465 1.29 3.85 27.63
C ARG A 465 1.45 4.84 28.79
N PHE A 466 0.35 5.17 29.46
CA PHE A 466 0.28 6.27 30.45
C PHE A 466 0.01 5.81 31.88
N HIS A 467 -0.63 4.64 32.06
CA HIS A 467 -1.08 4.14 33.35
C HIS A 467 -0.33 2.87 33.81
N HIS A 468 0.57 2.34 32.97
CA HIS A 468 1.43 1.17 33.21
C HIS A 468 0.68 -0.06 33.78
N ALA A 469 -0.55 -0.30 33.31
CA ALA A 469 -1.38 -1.42 33.72
C ALA A 469 -1.90 -2.18 32.49
N LYS A 470 -1.69 -3.51 32.48
CA LYS A 470 -2.08 -4.40 31.39
C LYS A 470 -3.57 -4.75 31.49
N LEU A 471 -4.29 -4.66 30.36
CA LEU A 471 -5.68 -5.09 30.24
C LEU A 471 -5.80 -6.62 30.31
N LYS A 472 -6.96 -7.10 30.79
CA LYS A 472 -7.36 -8.52 30.76
C LYS A 472 -8.76 -8.62 30.14
N VAL A 473 -9.08 -9.77 29.55
CA VAL A 473 -10.36 -9.98 28.84
C VAL A 473 -11.57 -9.73 29.76
N ASP A 474 -11.49 -10.18 31.01
CA ASP A 474 -12.55 -10.01 32.03
C ASP A 474 -12.34 -8.79 32.95
N SER A 475 -11.41 -7.87 32.64
CA SER A 475 -11.25 -6.64 33.43
C SER A 475 -12.19 -5.52 33.00
N SER A 476 -12.62 -4.72 33.98
CA SER A 476 -13.28 -3.43 33.76
C SER A 476 -12.32 -2.43 33.11
N ILE A 477 -12.88 -1.49 32.35
CA ILE A 477 -12.21 -0.28 31.84
C ILE A 477 -13.10 0.94 32.07
N VAL A 478 -12.50 2.11 32.09
CA VAL A 478 -13.20 3.40 32.13
C VAL A 478 -12.97 4.14 30.82
N LEU A 479 -14.06 4.60 30.20
CA LEU A 479 -14.01 5.43 29.00
C LEU A 479 -14.13 6.92 29.37
N PHE A 480 -13.51 7.79 28.60
CA PHE A 480 -13.69 9.25 28.71
C PHE A 480 -13.54 9.92 27.34
N THR A 481 -13.97 11.18 27.22
CA THR A 481 -13.86 11.94 25.97
C THR A 481 -13.65 13.44 26.27
N PRO A 482 -12.94 14.20 25.40
CA PRO A 482 -12.04 13.77 24.32
C PRO A 482 -10.92 12.83 24.81
N SER A 483 -10.31 12.13 23.87
CA SER A 483 -9.18 11.24 24.07
C SER A 483 -7.88 12.00 24.44
N HIS A 484 -6.82 11.24 24.72
CA HIS A 484 -5.46 11.76 24.56
C HIS A 484 -5.22 12.10 23.10
N GLY A 485 -4.75 13.33 22.82
CA GLY A 485 -4.33 13.70 21.47
C GLY A 485 -3.15 12.85 20.99
N GLU A 486 -2.96 12.80 19.67
CA GLU A 486 -1.93 11.99 19.00
C GLU A 486 -0.50 12.25 19.48
N TYR A 487 -0.18 13.51 19.80
CA TYR A 487 1.11 13.95 20.34
C TYR A 487 1.04 14.20 21.86
N PHE A 488 0.24 13.42 22.59
CA PHE A 488 0.15 13.52 24.03
C PHE A 488 1.39 12.92 24.69
N GLU A 489 2.20 13.77 25.32
CA GLU A 489 3.30 13.38 26.19
C GLU A 489 2.90 13.63 27.67
N PRO A 490 2.94 12.62 28.54
CA PRO A 490 2.60 12.79 29.95
C PRO A 490 3.67 13.59 30.69
N THR A 491 3.27 14.62 31.44
CA THR A 491 4.21 15.38 32.29
C THR A 491 4.69 14.56 33.49
N ASP A 492 5.82 14.96 34.09
CA ASP A 492 6.28 14.43 35.36
C ASP A 492 5.18 14.55 36.45
N ALA A 493 4.44 15.64 36.47
CA ALA A 493 3.35 15.87 37.43
C ALA A 493 2.20 14.87 37.25
N PHE A 494 1.85 14.52 35.99
CA PHE A 494 0.90 13.45 35.69
C PHE A 494 1.41 12.09 36.18
N ASN A 495 2.64 11.71 35.85
CA ASN A 495 3.21 10.42 36.23
C ASN A 495 3.27 10.24 37.75
N GLN A 496 3.76 11.27 38.46
CA GLN A 496 3.80 11.32 39.92
C GLN A 496 2.40 11.25 40.55
N THR A 497 1.43 11.95 39.98
CA THR A 497 0.04 11.94 40.48
C THR A 497 -0.65 10.60 40.20
N GLY A 498 -0.38 9.96 39.06
CA GLY A 498 -0.83 8.60 38.75
C GLY A 498 -0.32 7.57 39.77
N LEU A 499 0.93 7.72 40.23
CA LEU A 499 1.52 6.88 41.28
C LEU A 499 0.90 7.16 42.66
N ALA A 500 0.66 8.43 42.99
CA ALA A 500 -0.06 8.85 44.19
C ALA A 500 -1.48 8.25 44.24
N ILE A 501 -2.25 8.36 43.14
CA ILE A 501 -3.57 7.71 42.96
C ILE A 501 -3.46 6.20 43.12
N ARG A 502 -2.45 5.58 42.51
CA ARG A 502 -2.22 4.13 42.56
C ARG A 502 -2.03 3.61 43.99
N LEU A 503 -1.34 4.35 44.84
CA LEU A 503 -1.17 4.01 46.26
C LEU A 503 -2.41 4.35 47.08
N GLY A 504 -2.96 5.56 46.90
CA GLY A 504 -4.15 6.01 47.62
C GLY A 504 -5.38 5.13 47.40
N SER A 505 -5.58 4.67 46.16
CA SER A 505 -6.66 3.72 45.84
C SER A 505 -6.44 2.34 46.48
N MET A 506 -5.21 1.95 46.83
CA MET A 506 -4.97 0.71 47.60
C MET A 506 -5.31 0.87 49.08
N VAL A 507 -5.24 2.09 49.62
CA VAL A 507 -5.72 2.43 50.97
C VAL A 507 -7.25 2.34 50.96
N ALA A 508 -7.90 3.16 50.13
CA ALA A 508 -9.35 3.33 50.05
C ALA A 508 -10.15 2.13 49.47
N THR A 509 -9.53 0.96 49.30
CA THR A 509 -10.20 -0.28 48.84
C THR A 509 -9.84 -1.51 49.68
N ILE A 510 -9.06 -1.36 50.76
CA ILE A 510 -8.45 -2.49 51.48
C ILE A 510 -9.43 -3.36 52.29
N ASP A 511 -10.62 -2.83 52.58
CA ASP A 511 -11.73 -3.50 53.26
C ASP A 511 -12.96 -3.75 52.36
N GLY A 512 -12.88 -3.35 51.08
CA GLY A 512 -13.96 -3.47 50.11
C GLY A 512 -15.04 -2.39 50.17
N HIS A 513 -14.89 -1.35 51.00
CA HIS A 513 -15.77 -0.19 51.05
C HIS A 513 -14.94 1.07 50.75
N ILE A 514 -15.51 2.02 50.00
CA ILE A 514 -14.84 3.27 49.62
C ILE A 514 -15.57 4.39 50.35
N ASP A 515 -14.87 5.14 51.20
CA ASP A 515 -15.45 6.32 51.84
C ASP A 515 -15.48 7.52 50.86
N ASP A 516 -16.55 8.30 50.89
CA ASP A 516 -16.70 9.51 50.06
C ASP A 516 -15.61 10.56 50.39
N ALA A 517 -15.13 10.63 51.64
CA ALA A 517 -14.06 11.55 52.06
C ALA A 517 -12.69 11.13 51.51
N GLU A 518 -12.35 9.83 51.55
CA GLU A 518 -11.12 9.31 50.95
C GLU A 518 -11.12 9.54 49.43
N LYS A 519 -12.24 9.22 48.77
CA LYS A 519 -12.43 9.46 47.35
C LYS A 519 -12.28 10.94 47.00
N LEU A 520 -12.90 11.84 47.78
CA LEU A 520 -12.78 13.29 47.58
C LEU A 520 -11.32 13.76 47.74
N ALA A 521 -10.57 13.25 48.71
CA ALA A 521 -9.15 13.56 48.87
C ALA A 521 -8.32 13.13 47.64
N LEU A 522 -8.61 11.96 47.07
CA LEU A 522 -7.96 11.49 45.83
C LEU A 522 -8.33 12.34 44.60
N GLU A 523 -9.58 12.78 44.48
CA GLU A 523 -10.00 13.72 43.43
C GLU A 523 -9.36 15.11 43.61
N GLN A 524 -9.18 15.57 44.86
CA GLN A 524 -8.51 16.84 45.16
C GLN A 524 -7.02 16.84 44.79
N LEU A 525 -6.31 15.71 44.93
CA LEU A 525 -4.92 15.54 44.48
C LEU A 525 -4.73 15.73 42.96
N ILE A 526 -5.79 15.49 42.18
CA ILE A 526 -5.83 15.74 40.73
C ILE A 526 -6.22 17.19 40.44
N ASN A 527 -7.27 17.67 41.11
CA ASN A 527 -7.89 18.96 40.79
C ASN A 527 -7.02 20.17 41.17
N HIS A 528 -6.35 20.13 42.33
CA HIS A 528 -5.54 21.25 42.85
C HIS A 528 -4.12 21.33 42.28
N ASP A 529 -3.68 20.37 41.45
CA ASP A 529 -2.36 20.44 40.84
C ASP A 529 -2.41 21.26 39.56
N ASP A 530 -1.94 22.51 39.62
CA ASP A 530 -1.94 23.44 38.49
C ASP A 530 -0.89 23.11 37.42
N LYS A 531 0.03 22.16 37.69
CA LYS A 531 1.00 21.66 36.70
C LYS A 531 0.40 20.62 35.76
N ILE A 532 -0.80 20.12 36.07
CA ILE A 532 -1.49 19.07 35.31
C ILE A 532 -2.51 19.71 34.35
N SER A 533 -2.38 19.43 33.05
CA SER A 533 -3.28 19.95 32.02
C SER A 533 -4.71 19.40 32.14
N PRO A 534 -5.73 20.05 31.54
CA PRO A 534 -7.11 19.55 31.57
C PRO A 534 -7.28 18.14 30.97
N THR A 535 -6.47 17.77 29.96
CA THR A 535 -6.48 16.42 29.38
C THR A 535 -5.88 15.39 30.33
N GLU A 536 -4.75 15.72 30.98
CA GLU A 536 -4.16 14.88 32.03
C GLU A 536 -5.10 14.71 33.22
N LYS A 537 -5.77 15.79 33.70
CA LYS A 537 -6.76 15.70 34.79
C LYS A 537 -7.90 14.74 34.44
N ARG A 538 -8.43 14.77 33.20
CA ARG A 538 -9.45 13.79 32.75
C ARG A 538 -8.93 12.35 32.75
N SER A 539 -7.72 12.12 32.24
CA SER A 539 -7.09 10.79 32.22
C SER A 539 -6.87 10.26 33.64
N LEU A 540 -6.39 11.10 34.57
CA LEU A 540 -6.18 10.73 35.98
C LEU A 540 -7.50 10.45 36.70
N HIS A 541 -8.57 11.21 36.43
CA HIS A 541 -9.90 10.93 36.97
C HIS A 541 -10.46 9.59 36.46
N ALA A 542 -10.30 9.30 35.17
CA ALA A 542 -10.66 8.00 34.62
C ALA A 542 -9.85 6.86 35.24
N TYR A 543 -8.55 7.06 35.47
CA TYR A 543 -7.67 6.10 36.12
C TYR A 543 -7.98 5.88 37.60
N LEU A 544 -8.26 6.93 38.37
CA LEU A 544 -8.75 6.85 39.76
C LEU A 544 -10.05 6.05 39.82
N LYS A 545 -11.02 6.37 38.94
CA LYS A 545 -12.30 5.67 38.84
C LYS A 545 -12.10 4.18 38.52
N TRP A 546 -11.21 3.86 37.58
CA TRP A 546 -10.85 2.48 37.27
C TRP A 546 -10.22 1.77 38.47
N ARG A 547 -9.31 2.43 39.18
CA ARG A 547 -8.62 1.90 40.35
C ARG A 547 -9.54 1.57 41.51
N LEU A 548 -10.48 2.45 41.82
CA LEU A 548 -11.46 2.23 42.89
C LEU A 548 -12.42 1.06 42.57
N ASN A 549 -12.68 0.79 41.28
CA ASN A 549 -13.62 -0.26 40.84
C ASN A 549 -12.94 -1.57 40.41
N THR A 550 -11.62 -1.72 40.62
CA THR A 550 -10.85 -2.90 40.17
C THR A 550 -10.06 -3.53 41.34
N PRO A 551 -10.07 -4.86 41.53
CA PRO A 551 -9.33 -5.52 42.60
C PRO A 551 -7.82 -5.20 42.58
N SER A 552 -7.32 -4.62 43.68
CA SER A 552 -5.92 -4.21 43.82
C SER A 552 -5.03 -5.33 44.34
N THR A 553 -4.02 -5.74 43.56
CA THR A 553 -2.98 -6.68 44.01
C THR A 553 -1.78 -5.94 44.60
N VAL A 554 -1.40 -6.28 45.84
CA VAL A 554 -0.20 -5.75 46.54
C VAL A 554 1.11 -6.50 46.21
N ALA A 555 1.05 -7.49 45.32
CA ALA A 555 2.21 -8.29 44.91
C ALA A 555 3.29 -7.41 44.25
N GLY A 556 4.56 -7.65 44.60
CA GLY A 556 5.72 -6.91 44.07
C GLY A 556 6.01 -5.56 44.74
N LEU A 557 5.04 -4.91 45.39
CA LEU A 557 5.27 -3.61 46.06
C LEU A 557 6.29 -3.72 47.21
N LYS A 558 6.20 -4.78 48.02
CA LYS A 558 7.09 -5.02 49.15
C LYS A 558 8.57 -5.01 48.75
N VAL A 559 8.93 -5.71 47.68
CA VAL A 559 10.32 -5.79 47.17
C VAL A 559 10.83 -4.45 46.63
N ARG A 560 9.93 -3.56 46.18
CA ARG A 560 10.30 -2.18 45.78
C ARG A 560 10.48 -1.28 47.01
N ILE A 561 9.64 -1.41 48.04
CA ILE A 561 9.73 -0.64 49.29
C ILE A 561 10.95 -1.04 50.13
N GLU A 562 11.34 -2.32 50.13
CA GLU A 562 12.56 -2.82 50.79
C GLU A 562 13.87 -2.23 50.22
N LYS A 563 13.84 -1.63 49.02
CA LYS A 563 15.00 -0.96 48.39
C LYS A 563 15.14 0.53 48.75
N LEU A 564 14.22 1.09 49.54
CA LEU A 564 14.12 2.53 49.80
C LEU A 564 15.01 3.02 50.95
N LYS A 565 15.34 4.31 50.90
CA LYS A 565 15.98 5.01 52.02
C LYS A 565 14.95 5.29 53.12
N PRO A 566 15.36 5.38 54.40
CA PRO A 566 14.43 5.62 55.52
C PRO A 566 13.54 6.86 55.37
N ASN A 567 14.06 7.94 54.79
CA ASN A 567 13.32 9.19 54.56
C ASN A 567 12.20 9.03 53.50
N GLU A 568 12.44 8.23 52.46
CA GLU A 568 11.47 7.95 51.38
C GLU A 568 10.31 7.10 51.92
N VAL A 569 10.63 6.14 52.81
CA VAL A 569 9.64 5.32 53.54
C VAL A 569 8.77 6.19 54.45
N GLU A 570 9.34 7.18 55.13
CA GLU A 570 8.56 8.07 56.02
C GLU A 570 7.57 8.96 55.25
N THR A 571 7.94 9.43 54.07
CA THR A 571 7.04 10.18 53.18
C THR A 571 5.88 9.31 52.67
N ILE A 572 6.14 8.05 52.30
CA ILE A 572 5.08 7.09 51.93
C ILE A 572 4.09 6.86 53.08
N LYS A 573 4.60 6.70 54.31
CA LYS A 573 3.77 6.56 55.52
C LYS A 573 2.88 7.78 55.74
N LYS A 574 3.44 8.99 55.62
CA LYS A 574 2.68 10.26 55.71
C LYS A 574 1.56 10.34 54.68
N PHE A 575 1.83 9.94 53.44
CA PHE A 575 0.85 9.94 52.36
C PHE A 575 -0.28 8.92 52.59
N ILE A 576 0.05 7.68 52.98
CA ILE A 576 -0.94 6.62 53.29
C ILE A 576 -1.88 7.07 54.40
N ILE A 577 -1.34 7.58 55.51
CA ILE A 577 -2.14 8.04 56.66
C ILE A 577 -2.90 9.34 56.30
N GLY A 578 -2.33 10.21 55.47
CA GLY A 578 -2.98 11.43 55.01
C GLY A 578 -4.29 11.17 54.26
N ILE A 579 -4.35 10.08 53.49
CA ILE A 579 -5.55 9.65 52.76
C ILE A 579 -6.52 8.89 53.67
N ALA A 580 -6.02 7.92 54.45
CA ALA A 580 -6.86 7.13 55.36
C ALA A 580 -7.56 7.98 56.43
N LEU A 581 -6.99 9.14 56.79
CA LEU A 581 -7.57 10.08 57.77
C LEU A 581 -8.20 11.31 57.10
N ALA A 582 -8.75 11.16 55.88
CA ALA A 582 -9.39 12.24 55.14
C ALA A 582 -10.69 12.75 55.82
N ASP A 583 -11.44 11.88 56.49
CA ASP A 583 -12.67 12.25 57.21
C ASP A 583 -12.41 12.92 58.58
N GLY A 584 -11.15 12.90 59.03
CA GLY A 584 -10.70 13.46 60.32
C GLY A 584 -11.00 12.62 61.56
N LYS A 585 -11.51 11.39 61.42
CA LYS A 585 -11.67 10.41 62.51
C LYS A 585 -10.56 9.37 62.45
N VAL A 586 -10.50 8.53 63.49
CA VAL A 586 -9.58 7.40 63.57
C VAL A 586 -10.35 6.26 64.24
N ASP A 587 -10.95 5.36 63.47
CA ASP A 587 -11.61 4.18 64.01
C ASP A 587 -10.62 3.00 64.13
N THR A 588 -10.94 2.10 65.05
CA THR A 588 -10.25 0.84 65.31
C THR A 588 -10.33 -0.16 64.14
N SER A 589 -11.18 0.11 63.15
CA SER A 589 -11.26 -0.56 61.85
C SER A 589 -10.13 -0.08 60.93
N GLU A 590 -10.05 1.23 60.66
CA GLU A 590 -9.01 1.89 59.87
C GLU A 590 -7.60 1.62 60.39
N ILE A 591 -7.37 1.70 61.70
CA ILE A 591 -6.04 1.38 62.27
C ILE A 591 -5.63 -0.04 61.86
N LYS A 592 -6.53 -1.03 61.95
CA LYS A 592 -6.24 -2.42 61.55
C LYS A 592 -6.04 -2.57 60.03
N GLN A 593 -6.68 -1.73 59.23
CA GLN A 593 -6.51 -1.67 57.78
C GLN A 593 -5.12 -1.11 57.42
N ILE A 594 -4.70 0.01 58.01
CA ILE A 594 -3.36 0.59 57.84
C ILE A 594 -2.29 -0.40 58.35
N GLU A 595 -2.50 -1.06 59.49
CA GLU A 595 -1.63 -2.14 59.99
C GLU A 595 -1.48 -3.30 58.99
N LYS A 596 -2.58 -3.71 58.34
CA LYS A 596 -2.58 -4.75 57.31
C LYS A 596 -1.86 -4.28 56.04
N LEU A 597 -2.05 -3.02 55.64
CA LEU A 597 -1.33 -2.42 54.51
C LEU A 597 0.17 -2.34 54.80
N TYR A 598 0.57 -1.81 55.95
CA TYR A 598 1.97 -1.75 56.39
C TYR A 598 2.61 -3.14 56.34
N THR A 599 1.95 -4.16 56.89
CA THR A 599 2.42 -5.55 56.84
C THR A 599 2.60 -6.06 55.40
N ASN A 600 1.65 -5.76 54.50
CA ASN A 600 1.72 -6.13 53.09
C ASN A 600 2.82 -5.37 52.31
N LEU A 601 3.13 -4.14 52.72
CA LEU A 601 4.17 -3.29 52.13
C LEU A 601 5.57 -3.54 52.72
N GLY A 602 5.70 -4.36 53.77
CA GLY A 602 6.97 -4.63 54.46
C GLY A 602 7.34 -3.64 55.56
N LEU A 603 6.40 -2.78 55.97
CA LEU A 603 6.56 -1.77 57.03
C LEU A 603 6.20 -2.33 58.40
N ASP A 604 6.81 -1.79 59.46
CA ASP A 604 6.54 -2.22 60.83
C ASP A 604 5.14 -1.81 61.28
N LYS A 605 4.29 -2.84 61.50
CA LYS A 605 2.94 -2.71 62.06
C LYS A 605 2.91 -1.90 63.36
N ALA A 606 3.90 -2.01 64.24
CA ALA A 606 3.90 -1.32 65.53
C ALA A 606 4.03 0.22 65.39
N SER A 607 4.60 0.69 64.28
CA SER A 607 4.76 2.13 64.02
C SER A 607 3.48 2.85 63.60
N VAL A 608 2.40 2.14 63.23
CA VAL A 608 1.14 2.78 62.77
C VAL A 608 0.57 3.76 63.79
N SER A 609 0.55 3.39 65.08
CA SER A 609 0.01 4.25 66.15
C SER A 609 0.88 5.51 66.37
N SER A 610 2.20 5.39 66.27
CA SER A 610 3.10 6.55 66.36
C SER A 610 3.03 7.44 65.13
N ASP A 611 2.93 6.85 63.94
CA ASP A 611 2.86 7.59 62.68
C ASP A 611 1.54 8.39 62.59
N ILE A 612 0.41 7.79 62.98
CA ILE A 612 -0.88 8.47 63.14
C ILE A 612 -0.74 9.60 64.17
N HIS A 613 -0.22 9.32 65.37
CA HIS A 613 -0.06 10.36 66.40
C HIS A 613 0.81 11.53 65.93
N ASN A 614 1.89 11.27 65.18
CA ASN A 614 2.77 12.31 64.65
C ASN A 614 2.04 13.22 63.66
N ILE A 615 1.23 12.66 62.76
CA ILE A 615 0.48 13.40 61.74
C ILE A 615 -0.74 14.12 62.33
N THR A 616 -1.44 13.51 63.28
CA THR A 616 -2.55 14.17 63.99
C THR A 616 -2.04 15.29 64.91
N SER A 617 -0.88 15.11 65.54
CA SER A 617 -0.26 16.14 66.40
C SER A 617 0.23 17.35 65.61
N THR A 618 0.79 17.16 64.41
CA THR A 618 1.15 18.27 63.52
C THR A 618 -0.08 18.97 62.91
N LYS A 619 -1.23 18.29 62.83
CA LYS A 619 -2.53 18.88 62.45
C LYS A 619 -3.27 19.63 63.58
N THR A 620 -2.70 19.76 64.79
CA THR A 620 -3.39 20.44 65.90
C THR A 620 -3.46 21.97 65.69
N PRO A 621 -4.65 22.61 65.65
CA PRO A 621 -4.74 24.06 65.54
C PRO A 621 -4.25 24.75 66.81
N LEU A 622 -3.50 25.85 66.66
CA LEU A 622 -3.02 26.73 67.73
C LEU A 622 -4.16 27.53 68.40
N SER A 623 -5.12 26.83 69.01
CA SER A 623 -6.21 27.43 69.78
C SER A 623 -5.95 27.33 71.28
N ASN A 624 -5.12 28.23 71.80
CA ASN A 624 -5.19 28.66 73.20
C ASN A 624 -4.44 29.97 73.48
N LYS A 625 -5.00 31.08 73.00
CA LYS A 625 -4.92 32.36 73.72
C LYS A 625 -6.32 32.98 73.78
N GLN A 626 -6.88 33.02 74.98
CA GLN A 626 -8.12 33.72 75.25
C GLN A 626 -7.95 35.22 74.97
N GLN A 627 -8.63 35.74 73.95
CA GLN A 627 -9.02 37.14 73.92
C GLN A 627 -10.47 37.28 73.46
N LYS A 628 -11.21 38.06 74.25
CA LYS A 628 -12.66 38.13 74.30
C LYS A 628 -13.15 39.17 73.30
N VAL A 629 -13.88 38.75 72.25
CA VAL A 629 -14.59 39.66 71.33
C VAL A 629 -16.00 39.14 71.07
N GLU A 630 -16.93 40.09 70.91
CA GLU A 630 -18.36 39.88 70.76
C GLU A 630 -18.77 39.49 69.32
N ALA A 631 -20.04 39.17 69.13
CA ALA A 631 -20.57 38.61 67.89
C ALA A 631 -20.53 39.57 66.68
N GLY A 632 -20.13 39.05 65.50
CA GLY A 632 -20.34 39.72 64.22
C GLY A 632 -19.54 39.11 63.06
N ASN A 633 -20.26 38.60 62.04
CA ASN A 633 -19.79 38.19 60.70
C ASN A 633 -18.66 37.14 60.59
N THR A 634 -19.06 35.89 60.32
CA THR A 634 -18.18 34.83 59.80
C THR A 634 -17.93 35.01 58.30
N ALA A 635 -16.85 35.71 57.94
CA ALA A 635 -16.21 35.50 56.64
C ALA A 635 -15.21 34.34 56.78
N PHE A 636 -15.35 33.31 55.94
CA PHE A 636 -14.41 32.19 55.91
C PHE A 636 -13.13 32.65 55.20
N ILE A 637 -12.10 33.00 55.98
CA ILE A 637 -10.79 33.41 55.46
C ILE A 637 -9.92 32.15 55.37
N LEU A 638 -9.57 31.78 54.15
CA LEU A 638 -8.70 30.65 53.84
C LEU A 638 -7.24 31.08 54.08
N ASP A 639 -6.48 30.33 54.88
CA ASP A 639 -5.10 30.69 55.22
C ASP A 639 -4.14 30.23 54.12
N GLU A 640 -3.68 31.19 53.32
CA GLU A 640 -2.81 31.02 52.15
C GLU A 640 -1.46 30.36 52.52
N ALA A 641 -0.96 30.56 53.75
CA ALA A 641 0.27 29.92 54.21
C ALA A 641 0.08 28.42 54.52
N ILE A 642 -1.11 28.03 54.99
CA ILE A 642 -1.45 26.62 55.25
C ILE A 642 -1.64 25.86 53.94
N LEU A 643 -2.27 26.49 52.94
CA LEU A 643 -2.39 25.94 51.58
C LEU A 643 -1.01 25.70 50.94
N ALA A 644 -0.14 26.72 50.92
CA ALA A 644 1.19 26.61 50.34
C ALA A 644 2.05 25.51 51.01
N MET A 645 1.92 25.32 52.33
CA MET A 645 2.59 24.24 53.05
C MET A 645 2.06 22.86 52.62
N HIS A 646 0.74 22.68 52.54
CA HIS A 646 0.14 21.43 52.07
C HIS A 646 0.45 21.13 50.60
N GLU A 647 0.54 22.16 49.75
CA GLU A 647 0.91 22.04 48.34
C GLU A 647 2.38 21.62 48.17
N SER A 648 3.28 22.17 48.99
CA SER A 648 4.70 21.77 49.02
C SER A 648 4.87 20.32 49.48
N ASP A 649 4.31 19.95 50.63
CA ASP A 649 4.39 18.58 51.17
C ASP A 649 3.81 17.54 50.20
N THR A 650 2.71 17.89 49.53
CA THR A 650 2.08 17.03 48.51
C THR A 650 2.94 16.91 47.26
N THR A 651 3.57 18.00 46.80
CA THR A 651 4.48 18.00 45.65
C THR A 651 5.73 17.15 45.92
N ASP A 652 6.33 17.28 47.10
CA ASP A 652 7.52 16.51 47.46
C ASP A 652 7.20 15.01 47.61
N ALA A 653 6.04 14.66 48.17
CA ALA A 653 5.56 13.28 48.23
C ALA A 653 5.31 12.69 46.83
N LYS A 654 4.62 13.43 45.95
CA LYS A 654 4.41 13.07 44.54
C LYS A 654 5.75 12.82 43.82
N SER A 655 6.70 13.74 43.96
CA SER A 655 8.03 13.67 43.33
C SER A 655 8.84 12.45 43.76
N MET A 656 8.92 12.17 45.07
CA MET A 656 9.61 10.97 45.57
C MET A 656 8.93 9.69 45.09
N LEU A 657 7.59 9.64 45.09
CA LEU A 657 6.86 8.47 44.57
C LEU A 657 7.18 8.20 43.10
N GLY A 658 7.37 9.24 42.28
CA GLY A 658 7.87 9.14 40.90
C GLY A 658 9.14 8.31 40.80
N CYS A 659 10.19 8.72 41.50
CA CYS A 659 11.50 8.06 41.49
C CYS A 659 11.47 6.59 41.97
N ILE A 660 10.47 6.20 42.76
CA ILE A 660 10.39 4.88 43.41
C ILE A 660 9.81 3.79 42.48
N PHE A 661 8.99 4.17 41.50
CA PHE A 661 8.25 3.22 40.67
C PHE A 661 8.75 3.09 39.22
N SER A 662 9.64 3.98 38.76
CA SER A 662 10.10 4.06 37.36
C SER A 662 11.34 3.22 37.00
N ALA A 663 11.83 2.33 37.88
CA ALA A 663 12.94 1.44 37.56
C ALA A 663 12.50 0.24 36.67
N GLU A 664 13.28 -0.04 35.64
CA GLU A 664 12.97 -0.83 34.44
C GLU A 664 12.75 -2.35 34.68
N GLU A 665 12.08 -3.02 33.72
CA GLU A 665 11.93 -4.48 33.65
C GLU A 665 12.63 -5.00 32.38
N ASP A 666 13.67 -5.84 32.57
CA ASP A 666 14.55 -6.35 31.51
C ASP A 666 13.95 -7.45 30.60
N GLU A 667 14.69 -7.69 29.52
CA GLU A 667 14.46 -8.51 28.33
C GLU A 667 14.00 -9.98 28.54
N VAL A 668 13.42 -10.56 27.47
CA VAL A 668 13.02 -11.97 27.40
C VAL A 668 13.82 -12.68 26.30
N GLU A 669 14.59 -13.71 26.67
CA GLU A 669 15.37 -14.54 25.74
C GLU A 669 14.45 -15.38 24.83
N HIS A 670 14.80 -15.47 23.54
CA HIS A 670 14.21 -16.40 22.57
C HIS A 670 14.96 -17.75 22.56
N ILE A 671 14.24 -18.84 22.28
CA ILE A 671 14.80 -20.19 22.13
C ILE A 671 14.28 -20.82 20.84
N ASP A 672 15.18 -21.10 19.90
CA ASP A 672 14.85 -21.73 18.62
C ASP A 672 14.81 -23.27 18.70
N PRO A 673 13.87 -23.93 17.99
CA PRO A 673 13.94 -25.35 17.68
C PRO A 673 14.22 -25.59 16.18
N VAL A 674 15.38 -26.16 15.88
CA VAL A 674 15.78 -26.53 14.51
C VAL A 674 14.99 -27.73 13.98
N SER A 675 14.61 -27.71 12.71
CA SER A 675 14.37 -28.91 11.88
C SER A 675 14.84 -28.69 10.45
N GLN A 676 15.36 -29.73 9.81
CA GLN A 676 16.21 -29.62 8.63
C GLN A 676 15.45 -29.45 7.32
N THR A 677 15.07 -28.21 6.99
CA THR A 677 15.22 -27.69 5.63
C THR A 677 16.62 -27.06 5.47
N ASN A 678 17.11 -26.87 4.24
CA ASN A 678 18.24 -25.96 4.04
C ASN A 678 17.81 -24.55 4.49
N ALA A 679 18.77 -23.73 4.94
CA ALA A 679 18.62 -22.65 5.92
C ALA A 679 17.78 -21.40 5.51
N GLY A 680 16.71 -21.58 4.75
CA GLY A 680 15.76 -20.54 4.37
C GLY A 680 14.66 -21.04 3.45
N GLY A 681 14.08 -22.23 3.71
CA GLY A 681 12.85 -22.77 3.06
C GLY A 681 12.93 -23.17 1.58
N LEU A 682 13.72 -22.44 0.78
CA LEU A 682 13.77 -22.51 -0.68
C LEU A 682 14.76 -23.57 -1.21
N ASP A 683 14.47 -24.15 -2.38
CA ASP A 683 15.46 -24.95 -3.10
C ASP A 683 16.53 -24.06 -3.77
N LEU A 684 17.65 -24.67 -4.18
CA LEU A 684 18.80 -23.95 -4.73
C LEU A 684 18.53 -23.24 -6.07
N ALA A 685 17.55 -23.69 -6.87
CA ALA A 685 17.22 -23.07 -8.14
C ALA A 685 16.35 -21.82 -7.93
N HIS A 686 15.36 -21.91 -7.05
CA HIS A 686 14.50 -20.80 -6.65
C HIS A 686 15.28 -19.76 -5.82
N LEU A 687 16.19 -20.17 -4.93
CA LEU A 687 17.08 -19.27 -4.19
C LEU A 687 18.00 -18.48 -5.12
N SER A 688 18.60 -19.13 -6.12
CA SER A 688 19.45 -18.44 -7.10
C SER A 688 18.66 -17.48 -8.00
N LEU A 689 17.38 -17.77 -8.26
CA LEU A 689 16.50 -16.86 -9.00
C LEU A 689 16.10 -15.66 -8.14
N TYR A 690 15.67 -15.89 -6.90
CA TYR A 690 15.36 -14.85 -5.92
C TYR A 690 16.53 -13.87 -5.73
N GLN A 691 17.73 -14.39 -5.48
CA GLN A 691 18.94 -13.55 -5.32
C GLN A 691 19.26 -12.71 -6.57
N ALA A 692 19.03 -13.23 -7.77
CA ALA A 692 19.21 -12.47 -9.01
C ALA A 692 18.14 -11.38 -9.18
N LEU A 693 16.88 -11.66 -8.82
CA LEU A 693 15.79 -10.70 -8.90
C LEU A 693 15.99 -9.53 -7.91
N CYS A 694 16.56 -9.78 -6.74
CA CYS A 694 16.87 -8.76 -5.73
C CYS A 694 17.86 -7.66 -6.19
N GLU A 695 18.47 -7.75 -7.37
CA GLU A 695 19.33 -6.69 -7.93
C GLU A 695 18.55 -5.47 -8.46
N LYS A 696 17.26 -5.60 -8.76
CA LYS A 696 16.39 -4.50 -9.23
C LYS A 696 15.01 -4.57 -8.57
N ASP A 697 14.39 -3.41 -8.37
CA ASP A 697 13.00 -3.24 -7.95
C ASP A 697 11.98 -3.63 -9.05
N LYS A 698 12.38 -3.51 -10.32
CA LYS A 698 11.57 -3.82 -11.49
C LYS A 698 12.35 -4.61 -12.54
N TRP A 699 11.71 -5.63 -13.09
CA TRP A 699 12.19 -6.43 -14.22
C TRP A 699 11.16 -6.51 -15.34
N GLU A 700 11.60 -6.38 -16.59
CA GLU A 700 10.77 -6.79 -17.73
C GLU A 700 10.60 -8.31 -17.71
N ARG A 701 9.39 -8.80 -18.00
CA ARG A 701 9.09 -10.25 -17.99
C ARG A 701 10.03 -11.09 -18.88
N ASN A 702 10.53 -10.51 -19.97
CA ASN A 702 11.50 -11.16 -20.85
C ASN A 702 12.87 -11.37 -20.18
N GLU A 703 13.35 -10.41 -19.36
CA GLU A 703 14.60 -10.57 -18.61
C GLU A 703 14.45 -11.69 -17.56
N VAL A 704 13.32 -11.75 -16.84
CA VAL A 704 13.07 -12.82 -15.88
C VAL A 704 12.89 -14.17 -16.58
N TYR A 705 12.29 -14.21 -17.77
CA TYR A 705 12.23 -15.41 -18.58
C TYR A 705 13.63 -15.95 -18.93
N GLU A 706 14.59 -15.09 -19.29
CA GLU A 706 15.98 -15.49 -19.50
C GLU A 706 16.68 -15.97 -18.21
N LEU A 707 16.36 -15.39 -17.04
CA LEU A 707 16.85 -15.86 -15.75
C LEU A 707 16.28 -17.24 -15.40
N CYS A 708 14.97 -17.42 -15.53
CA CYS A 708 14.27 -18.69 -15.31
C CYS A 708 14.76 -19.81 -16.24
N GLN A 709 15.04 -19.51 -17.51
CA GLN A 709 15.62 -20.48 -18.44
C GLN A 709 16.99 -21.01 -17.97
N LYS A 710 17.85 -20.17 -17.38
CA LYS A 710 19.15 -20.60 -16.83
C LYS A 710 18.98 -21.58 -15.66
N SER A 711 17.94 -21.38 -14.85
CA SER A 711 17.58 -22.27 -13.72
C SER A 711 16.65 -23.43 -14.09
N LYS A 712 16.21 -23.54 -15.35
CA LYS A 712 15.18 -24.50 -15.84
C LYS A 712 13.82 -24.40 -15.16
N LEU A 713 13.45 -23.20 -14.71
CA LEU A 713 12.15 -22.93 -14.09
C LEU A 713 11.17 -22.31 -15.11
N MET A 714 9.88 -22.49 -14.89
CA MET A 714 8.83 -21.77 -15.62
C MET A 714 8.50 -20.50 -14.84
N VAL A 715 8.38 -19.34 -15.52
CA VAL A 715 8.33 -18.02 -14.86
C VAL A 715 7.21 -17.94 -13.82
N ASP A 716 5.98 -18.26 -14.19
CA ASP A 716 4.81 -18.17 -13.31
C ASP A 716 4.96 -19.04 -12.06
N GLY A 717 5.27 -20.33 -12.23
CA GLY A 717 5.45 -21.26 -11.10
C GLY A 717 6.68 -20.95 -10.23
N ALA A 718 7.70 -20.29 -10.79
CA ALA A 718 8.86 -19.85 -10.02
C ALA A 718 8.53 -18.63 -9.13
N ILE A 719 7.72 -17.70 -9.64
CA ILE A 719 7.20 -16.56 -8.88
C ILE A 719 6.29 -17.04 -7.75
N GLU A 720 5.36 -17.95 -8.06
CA GLU A 720 4.46 -18.59 -7.09
C GLU A 720 5.27 -19.27 -5.96
N THR A 721 6.25 -20.12 -6.30
CA THR A 721 7.09 -20.83 -5.31
C THR A 721 7.93 -19.87 -4.44
N ILE A 722 8.44 -18.76 -5.00
CA ILE A 722 9.17 -17.74 -4.23
C ILE A 722 8.24 -16.96 -3.30
N ASN A 723 7.00 -16.68 -3.74
CA ASN A 723 6.00 -15.99 -2.94
C ASN A 723 5.45 -16.85 -1.81
N ASP A 724 5.14 -18.12 -2.05
CA ASP A 724 4.69 -19.07 -1.03
C ASP A 724 5.70 -19.16 0.13
N TRP A 725 7.00 -19.19 -0.20
CA TRP A 725 8.06 -19.13 0.81
C TRP A 725 8.11 -17.79 1.56
N ALA A 726 7.98 -16.66 0.86
CA ALA A 726 7.95 -15.35 1.50
C ALA A 726 6.75 -15.24 2.48
N TYR A 727 5.60 -15.81 2.12
CA TYR A 727 4.45 -15.97 3.03
C TYR A 727 4.79 -16.85 4.25
N GLU A 728 5.53 -17.95 4.09
CA GLU A 728 5.94 -18.80 5.23
C GLU A 728 6.89 -18.08 6.22
N GLN A 729 7.71 -17.15 5.76
CA GLN A 729 8.67 -16.43 6.63
C GLN A 729 8.12 -15.11 7.20
N VAL A 730 7.54 -14.27 6.34
CA VAL A 730 7.14 -12.88 6.69
C VAL A 730 5.68 -12.55 6.38
N ASP A 731 4.85 -13.56 6.07
CA ASP A 731 3.38 -13.43 5.92
C ASP A 731 2.99 -12.40 4.83
N ALA A 732 3.81 -12.30 3.79
CA ALA A 732 3.65 -11.43 2.62
C ALA A 732 4.41 -11.98 1.37
N PRO A 733 3.97 -11.69 0.14
CA PRO A 733 4.69 -12.06 -1.08
C PRO A 733 5.83 -11.06 -1.35
N VAL A 734 6.92 -11.53 -2.00
CA VAL A 734 8.11 -10.71 -2.31
C VAL A 734 8.20 -10.32 -3.79
N LEU A 735 7.52 -11.05 -4.67
CA LEU A 735 7.40 -10.78 -6.10
C LEU A 735 5.94 -10.45 -6.47
N ASP A 736 5.74 -9.44 -7.30
CA ASP A 736 4.43 -9.15 -7.89
C ASP A 736 4.49 -9.23 -9.42
N ASP A 737 3.54 -9.94 -10.00
CA ASP A 737 3.41 -10.12 -11.44
C ASP A 737 2.18 -9.38 -11.98
N ASP A 738 2.35 -8.08 -12.15
CA ASP A 738 1.45 -7.24 -12.93
C ASP A 738 2.18 -6.83 -14.22
N GLY A 739 2.56 -7.84 -15.00
CA GLY A 739 3.05 -7.78 -16.39
C GLY A 739 4.54 -7.50 -16.55
N ASP A 740 5.04 -6.53 -15.78
CA ASP A 740 6.44 -6.48 -15.38
C ASP A 740 6.54 -7.11 -13.99
N ILE A 741 7.68 -7.71 -13.66
CA ILE A 741 7.89 -8.42 -12.40
C ILE A 741 8.56 -7.45 -11.43
N TYR A 742 7.84 -7.13 -10.36
CA TYR A 742 8.28 -6.20 -9.32
C TYR A 742 8.80 -6.98 -8.11
N VAL A 743 9.84 -6.44 -7.48
CA VAL A 743 10.45 -7.02 -6.28
C VAL A 743 10.23 -6.06 -5.12
N ASP A 744 9.55 -6.51 -4.08
CA ASP A 744 9.32 -5.70 -2.88
C ASP A 744 10.59 -5.69 -2.02
N LEU A 745 11.40 -4.64 -2.17
CA LEU A 745 12.70 -4.54 -1.52
C LEU A 745 12.62 -4.48 0.02
N GLU A 746 11.48 -4.08 0.60
CA GLU A 746 11.28 -4.10 2.05
C GLU A 746 11.11 -5.54 2.55
N ILE A 747 10.34 -6.34 1.81
CA ILE A 747 10.22 -7.79 2.05
C ILE A 747 11.57 -8.49 1.81
N VAL A 748 12.38 -8.04 0.84
CA VAL A 748 13.76 -8.52 0.63
C VAL A 748 14.71 -8.15 1.78
N GLU A 749 14.45 -7.07 2.53
CA GLU A 749 15.21 -6.73 3.73
C GLU A 749 14.73 -7.54 4.95
N GLU A 750 13.41 -7.67 5.16
CA GLU A 750 12.84 -8.52 6.22
C GLU A 750 13.19 -10.01 6.04
N LEU A 751 13.36 -10.50 4.80
CA LEU A 751 13.85 -11.86 4.50
C LEU A 751 15.37 -12.05 4.67
N LYS A 752 16.11 -11.03 5.13
CA LYS A 752 17.54 -11.12 5.48
C LYS A 752 17.81 -11.03 6.98
N GLU A 753 16.81 -10.64 7.78
CA GLU A 753 16.85 -10.67 9.26
C GLU A 753 16.59 -12.09 9.80
#